data_AF-A0A2K8QIQ6-F1
#
_entry.id   AF-A0A2K8QIQ6-F1
#
_cell.length_a   1.000
_cell.length_b   1.000
_cell.length_c   1.000
_cell.angle_alpha   90.00
_cell.angle_beta   90.00
_cell.angle_gamma   90.00
#
_symmetry.space_group_name_H-M   'P 1'
#
loop_
_entity.id
_entity.type
_entity.pdbx_description
1 polymer ?
#
loop_
_entity_poly.entity_id
_entity_poly.type
_entity_poly.pdbx_seq_one_letter_code
_entity_poly.pdbx_strand_id
1 'polypeptide(L)'
;MDTRYPIRKADGKDYDSLDTLLNVLRNEPDGWWLASSNRQWHGGIHISRRSAPESVLTSANADRAVPLQCIANGEVAAWRINKNYCTAPYDKYQLRYSSTFLLVRSEHQPNPDDQSTWLTFYTLYMHLAPVSAYPTLTNCYRVKPNINNLSTSEYNGREISGQKLPKVGNITLKENDLLVVSKQETFKIGHETTNGVFGLAQLLKDGSVSEKKFWVSLEDRFVEPVTPRYHRMPEWMTKAVEHGEYNAVVIPGEKLTINAGDAIGFLAEDNSPAKSGSGGVDIDFYSHIEVISVDTNMPGFLSNPKQIKTGRAFVKIKAGKPLYQKSGEGDETTFTPTNTVTKSTDDGRILPRDKASPIDAQGATWFQIAPDNWVKGQDVDVLSQHDLSELGFITLEEASTEDFGSLLKENFLKGIFDWVSKSLRGDTEFEGQQGSETYKKLVKVIDQNNDGNLSQYELAAFEKRIFENLHSGENNVPDLVRRLIVKHDSEWFGDSKHKHWQSFLNNDSYPEMMPYLKKWRDDMAWMSEVPEFKSGKPVWHFHPVEFLDYISSTDGPITINMVLAANLGMNKNQCDIVLPYMNKYAIRYKINDDVEIAHFLSQIGHESQFKPLEEGLSYSAKRMREFFGCKEGKYDDSRDECVIGRLREKLWTHETYYARNPVNLGNYVYAKRLGNGSEDSGDGYKYRGRGMIQLTGKDNYRDFTIQHNANNPDDMRDFVNNPDLLTEIEYAVESAFFFWCNKIDKNGKSLRDIAKTGSVLDVTLVVNGGKNGYNDRDERHSRVSKAIKEGK
;
A
#
# COMPACT_ATOMS: atom_id res chain seq x y z
N MET A 1 6.04 7.83 -4.26
CA MET A 1 5.02 7.48 -5.27
C MET A 1 4.12 6.46 -4.63
N ASP A 2 2.80 6.68 -4.65
CA ASP A 2 1.88 5.73 -4.03
C ASP A 2 1.81 4.45 -4.88
N THR A 3 2.00 3.30 -4.24
CA THR A 3 1.91 2.01 -4.91
C THR A 3 1.08 1.01 -4.11
N ARG A 4 0.46 0.06 -4.81
CA ARG A 4 -0.27 -1.09 -4.27
C ARG A 4 0.17 -2.35 -4.98
N TYR A 5 0.07 -3.50 -4.33
CA TYR A 5 0.32 -4.77 -4.99
C TYR A 5 -0.77 -5.10 -6.01
N PRO A 6 -0.50 -5.82 -7.12
CA PRO A 6 -1.50 -6.02 -8.19
C PRO A 6 -2.75 -6.82 -7.78
N ILE A 7 -2.69 -7.55 -6.68
CA ILE A 7 -3.77 -8.40 -6.15
C ILE A 7 -4.08 -8.10 -4.69
N ARG A 8 -5.27 -8.52 -4.27
CA ARG A 8 -5.76 -8.43 -2.89
C ARG A 8 -6.07 -9.81 -2.33
N LYS A 9 -6.15 -9.89 -1.01
CA LYS A 9 -6.66 -11.06 -0.29
C LYS A 9 -8.14 -11.27 -0.61
N ALA A 10 -8.66 -12.46 -0.32
CA ALA A 10 -10.05 -12.84 -0.59
C ALA A 10 -11.09 -11.94 0.11
N ASP A 11 -10.73 -11.29 1.23
CA ASP A 11 -11.58 -10.32 1.93
C ASP A 11 -11.50 -8.90 1.36
N GLY A 12 -10.80 -8.72 0.23
CA GLY A 12 -10.60 -7.43 -0.43
C GLY A 12 -9.57 -6.52 0.26
N LYS A 13 -8.79 -7.02 1.23
CA LYS A 13 -7.70 -6.24 1.83
C LYS A 13 -6.38 -6.42 1.08
N ASP A 14 -5.51 -5.43 1.22
CA ASP A 14 -4.16 -5.48 0.69
C ASP A 14 -3.27 -6.49 1.45
N TYR A 15 -2.19 -6.90 0.80
CA TYR A 15 -1.10 -7.64 1.43
C TYR A 15 -0.23 -6.69 2.27
N ASP A 16 0.17 -7.15 3.46
CA ASP A 16 0.89 -6.32 4.43
C ASP A 16 2.38 -6.18 4.13
N SER A 17 2.94 -7.06 3.28
CA SER A 17 4.35 -7.04 2.89
C SER A 17 4.62 -7.74 1.56
N LEU A 18 5.74 -7.38 0.94
CA LEU A 18 6.26 -7.98 -0.29
C LEU A 18 6.45 -9.49 -0.13
N ASP A 19 7.05 -9.93 0.98
CA ASP A 19 7.32 -11.34 1.26
C ASP A 19 6.03 -12.18 1.28
N THR A 20 4.97 -11.66 1.90
CA THR A 20 3.67 -12.36 1.95
C THR A 20 3.09 -12.52 0.54
N LEU A 21 3.16 -11.48 -0.29
CA LEU A 21 2.68 -11.54 -1.65
C LEU A 21 3.52 -12.49 -2.52
N LEU A 22 4.85 -12.38 -2.46
CA LEU A 22 5.76 -13.25 -3.22
C LEU A 22 5.53 -14.72 -2.88
N ASN A 23 5.26 -15.06 -1.61
CA ASN A 23 4.89 -16.41 -1.22
C ASN A 23 3.60 -16.91 -1.89
N VAL A 24 2.64 -16.03 -2.17
CA VAL A 24 1.45 -16.39 -2.94
C VAL A 24 1.81 -16.60 -4.41
N LEU A 25 2.57 -15.67 -5.01
CA LEU A 25 2.97 -15.71 -6.42
C LEU A 25 3.89 -16.89 -6.76
N ARG A 26 4.63 -17.43 -5.79
CA ARG A 26 5.43 -18.66 -5.97
C ARG A 26 4.58 -19.89 -6.35
N ASN A 27 3.26 -19.84 -6.18
CA ASN A 27 2.36 -20.92 -6.55
C ASN A 27 1.80 -20.77 -7.98
N GLU A 28 2.22 -19.74 -8.72
CA GLU A 28 1.84 -19.57 -10.12
C GLU A 28 2.35 -20.72 -10.98
N PRO A 29 1.51 -21.29 -11.86
CA PRO A 29 1.87 -22.47 -12.62
C PRO A 29 2.80 -22.13 -13.80
N ASP A 30 2.86 -20.86 -14.21
CA ASP A 30 3.64 -20.36 -15.35
C ASP A 30 3.78 -18.83 -15.29
N GLY A 31 4.49 -18.24 -16.26
CA GLY A 31 4.60 -16.79 -16.43
C GLY A 31 5.45 -16.14 -15.36
N TRP A 32 6.63 -16.71 -15.16
CA TRP A 32 7.63 -16.23 -14.21
C TRP A 32 8.55 -15.23 -14.91
N TRP A 33 8.89 -14.17 -14.18
CA TRP A 33 9.79 -13.11 -14.60
C TRP A 33 11.11 -13.64 -15.19
N LEU A 34 11.53 -13.03 -16.31
CA LEU A 34 12.70 -13.30 -17.18
C LEU A 34 12.62 -14.53 -18.07
N ALA A 35 12.08 -15.64 -17.60
CA ALA A 35 12.02 -16.86 -18.39
C ALA A 35 10.80 -17.70 -18.01
N SER A 36 9.89 -17.88 -18.96
CA SER A 36 8.72 -18.73 -18.75
C SER A 36 9.04 -20.22 -18.96
N SER A 37 8.12 -21.09 -18.53
CA SER A 37 8.31 -22.55 -18.64
C SER A 37 8.38 -23.06 -20.08
N ASN A 38 7.98 -22.25 -21.07
CA ASN A 38 7.99 -22.60 -22.48
C ASN A 38 9.31 -22.25 -23.22
N ARG A 39 10.33 -21.79 -22.48
CA ARG A 39 11.67 -21.40 -22.96
C ARG A 39 11.70 -20.04 -23.67
N GLN A 40 10.74 -19.17 -23.42
CA GLN A 40 10.69 -17.81 -23.99
C GLN A 40 10.95 -16.73 -22.94
N TRP A 41 11.47 -15.60 -23.43
CA TRP A 41 11.55 -14.33 -22.74
C TRP A 41 10.21 -14.05 -22.09
N HIS A 42 10.24 -13.59 -20.84
CA HIS A 42 9.03 -13.18 -20.15
C HIS A 42 9.31 -11.87 -19.42
N GLY A 43 8.77 -10.78 -19.95
CA GLY A 43 9.02 -9.44 -19.44
C GLY A 43 8.20 -9.08 -18.20
N GLY A 44 7.38 -9.99 -17.68
CA GLY A 44 6.38 -9.67 -16.68
C GLY A 44 6.15 -10.78 -15.66
N ILE A 45 4.94 -10.82 -15.10
CA ILE A 45 4.46 -11.90 -14.24
C ILE A 45 3.04 -12.28 -14.64
N HIS A 46 2.65 -13.53 -14.42
CA HIS A 46 1.24 -13.93 -14.49
C HIS A 46 0.60 -13.87 -13.11
N ILE A 47 -0.65 -13.47 -13.09
CA ILE A 47 -1.57 -13.61 -11.97
C ILE A 47 -2.68 -14.53 -12.43
N SER A 48 -2.80 -15.72 -11.84
CA SER A 48 -3.87 -16.67 -12.16
C SER A 48 -4.86 -16.85 -11.02
N ARG A 49 -5.91 -17.64 -11.26
CA ARG A 49 -6.82 -18.11 -10.20
C ARG A 49 -6.12 -18.88 -9.06
N ARG A 50 -4.85 -19.27 -9.19
CA ARG A 50 -4.08 -19.88 -8.09
C ARG A 50 -3.68 -18.86 -7.03
N SER A 51 -3.21 -17.68 -7.43
CA SER A 51 -2.87 -16.60 -6.50
C SER A 51 -4.07 -15.72 -6.17
N ALA A 52 -4.99 -15.52 -7.12
CA ALA A 52 -6.11 -14.60 -7.00
C ALA A 52 -7.44 -15.23 -7.48
N PRO A 53 -7.94 -16.29 -6.81
CA PRO A 53 -9.17 -16.98 -7.21
C PRO A 53 -10.40 -16.07 -7.24
N GLU A 54 -10.49 -15.11 -6.31
CA GLU A 54 -11.60 -14.15 -6.25
C GLU A 54 -11.56 -13.10 -7.37
N SER A 55 -10.47 -13.03 -8.14
CA SER A 55 -10.34 -12.17 -9.32
C SER A 55 -10.87 -12.81 -10.60
N VAL A 56 -11.51 -13.98 -10.52
CA VAL A 56 -12.31 -14.55 -11.60
C VAL A 56 -13.75 -14.05 -11.49
N LEU A 57 -14.21 -13.28 -12.48
CA LEU A 57 -15.57 -12.73 -12.48
C LEU A 57 -16.56 -13.67 -13.18
N THR A 58 -17.67 -13.95 -12.50
CA THR A 58 -18.84 -14.67 -13.04
C THR A 58 -20.12 -13.99 -12.56
N SER A 59 -21.24 -14.25 -13.23
CA SER A 59 -22.54 -13.74 -12.76
C SER A 59 -22.92 -14.26 -11.37
N ALA A 60 -22.39 -15.41 -10.94
CA ALA A 60 -22.70 -16.03 -9.65
C ALA A 60 -21.89 -15.46 -8.47
N ASN A 61 -20.72 -14.86 -8.72
CA ASN A 61 -19.84 -14.34 -7.67
C ASN A 61 -19.61 -12.83 -7.75
N ALA A 62 -20.28 -12.11 -8.65
CA ALA A 62 -20.02 -10.69 -8.91
C ALA A 62 -20.07 -9.81 -7.64
N ASP A 63 -20.92 -10.13 -6.66
CA ASP A 63 -21.01 -9.37 -5.41
C ASP A 63 -19.82 -9.57 -4.46
N ARG A 64 -19.05 -10.65 -4.61
CA ARG A 64 -17.86 -10.92 -3.78
C ARG A 64 -16.54 -10.92 -4.55
N ALA A 65 -16.58 -10.89 -5.88
CA ALA A 65 -15.40 -10.90 -6.72
C ALA A 65 -14.51 -9.68 -6.41
N VAL A 66 -13.20 -9.90 -6.37
CA VAL A 66 -12.19 -8.91 -6.01
C VAL A 66 -11.37 -8.58 -7.26
N PRO A 67 -11.43 -7.35 -7.80
CA PRO A 67 -10.69 -7.01 -9.00
C PRO A 67 -9.19 -6.94 -8.73
N LEU A 68 -8.41 -7.14 -9.80
CA LEU A 68 -7.01 -6.71 -9.84
C LEU A 68 -6.94 -5.19 -9.63
N GLN A 69 -5.80 -4.72 -9.13
CA GLN A 69 -5.61 -3.30 -8.81
C GLN A 69 -4.44 -2.65 -9.54
N CYS A 70 -4.59 -1.35 -9.79
CA CYS A 70 -3.54 -0.51 -10.37
C CYS A 70 -2.38 -0.44 -9.38
N ILE A 71 -1.17 -0.72 -9.85
CA ILE A 71 0.01 -0.86 -9.00
C ILE A 71 0.53 0.51 -8.62
N ALA A 72 0.49 1.48 -9.54
CA ALA A 72 1.08 2.79 -9.32
C ALA A 72 0.20 3.87 -9.93
N ASN A 73 0.09 5.02 -9.26
CA ASN A 73 -0.73 6.12 -9.73
C ASN A 73 -0.17 6.70 -11.04
N GLY A 74 -1.05 7.10 -11.95
CA GLY A 74 -0.63 7.60 -13.25
C GLY A 74 -1.78 8.01 -14.15
N GLU A 75 -1.53 7.91 -15.45
CA GLU A 75 -2.46 8.25 -16.52
C GLU A 75 -2.62 7.08 -17.46
N VAL A 76 -3.84 6.85 -17.94
CA VAL A 76 -4.08 5.83 -18.97
C VAL A 76 -3.43 6.29 -20.27
N ALA A 77 -2.41 5.56 -20.72
CA ALA A 77 -1.66 5.85 -21.93
C ALA A 77 -2.31 5.23 -23.18
N ALA A 78 -2.84 4.03 -23.04
CA ALA A 78 -3.58 3.33 -24.08
C ALA A 78 -4.47 2.24 -23.47
N TRP A 79 -5.48 1.81 -24.21
CA TRP A 79 -6.23 0.60 -23.90
C TRP A 79 -6.63 -0.14 -25.17
N ARG A 80 -7.02 -1.40 -24.98
CA ARG A 80 -7.86 -2.17 -25.92
C ARG A 80 -8.92 -2.86 -25.09
N ILE A 81 -10.18 -2.80 -25.53
CA ILE A 81 -11.25 -3.59 -24.93
C ILE A 81 -11.85 -4.51 -25.97
N ASN A 82 -11.98 -5.81 -25.65
CA ASN A 82 -12.77 -6.69 -26.49
C ASN A 82 -14.23 -6.65 -26.05
N LYS A 83 -15.13 -6.58 -27.02
CA LYS A 83 -16.58 -6.68 -26.75
C LYS A 83 -16.94 -8.08 -26.25
N ASN A 84 -16.43 -9.08 -26.96
CA ASN A 84 -16.52 -10.50 -26.64
C ASN A 84 -15.10 -11.07 -26.59
N TYR A 85 -14.93 -12.27 -26.07
CA TYR A 85 -13.65 -12.96 -26.20
C TYR A 85 -13.24 -13.14 -27.66
N CYS A 86 -11.94 -13.04 -27.92
CA CYS A 86 -11.34 -13.43 -29.19
C CYS A 86 -11.39 -14.95 -29.33
N THR A 87 -11.37 -15.44 -30.57
CA THR A 87 -11.35 -16.86 -30.88
C THR A 87 -10.35 -17.21 -31.95
N ALA A 88 -9.58 -18.28 -31.81
CA ALA A 88 -8.71 -18.77 -32.88
C ALA A 88 -8.79 -20.30 -33.05
N PRO A 89 -8.64 -20.78 -34.29
CA PRO A 89 -8.75 -22.21 -34.60
C PRO A 89 -7.53 -22.99 -34.12
N TYR A 90 -7.76 -24.15 -33.50
CA TYR A 90 -6.73 -25.13 -33.13
C TYR A 90 -7.31 -26.55 -33.29
N ASP A 91 -6.81 -27.31 -34.25
CA ASP A 91 -7.37 -28.63 -34.64
C ASP A 91 -8.91 -28.55 -34.78
N LYS A 92 -9.67 -29.31 -33.97
CA LYS A 92 -11.14 -29.31 -33.93
C LYS A 92 -11.75 -28.28 -32.96
N TYR A 93 -10.93 -27.52 -32.25
CA TYR A 93 -11.36 -26.57 -31.23
C TYR A 93 -11.35 -25.12 -31.74
N GLN A 94 -12.14 -24.29 -31.07
CA GLN A 94 -12.06 -22.83 -31.16
C GLN A 94 -11.58 -22.33 -29.79
N LEU A 95 -10.29 -21.99 -29.73
CA LEU A 95 -9.67 -21.49 -28.50
C LEU A 95 -10.15 -20.06 -28.26
N ARG A 96 -10.40 -19.74 -27.00
CA ARG A 96 -10.94 -18.47 -26.54
C ARG A 96 -9.90 -17.78 -25.66
N TYR A 97 -9.73 -16.48 -25.85
CA TYR A 97 -8.80 -15.65 -25.08
C TYR A 97 -9.22 -14.19 -25.11
N SER A 98 -8.54 -13.34 -24.34
CA SER A 98 -8.76 -11.90 -24.32
C SER A 98 -7.48 -11.14 -24.65
N SER A 99 -7.58 -10.18 -25.58
CA SER A 99 -6.54 -9.17 -25.85
C SER A 99 -6.87 -7.82 -25.25
N THR A 100 -7.82 -7.79 -24.30
CA THR A 100 -8.14 -6.59 -23.54
C THR A 100 -6.94 -6.23 -22.69
N PHE A 101 -6.48 -4.98 -22.80
CA PHE A 101 -5.39 -4.47 -21.99
C PHE A 101 -5.62 -3.04 -21.54
N LEU A 102 -4.95 -2.69 -20.45
CA LEU A 102 -4.77 -1.33 -19.97
C LEU A 102 -3.28 -1.02 -19.88
N LEU A 103 -2.85 0.12 -20.40
CA LEU A 103 -1.50 0.64 -20.26
C LEU A 103 -1.55 1.93 -19.44
N VAL A 104 -0.85 1.95 -18.31
CA VAL A 104 -0.79 3.12 -17.42
C VAL A 104 0.60 3.73 -17.46
N ARG A 105 0.72 5.00 -17.88
CA ARG A 105 1.93 5.81 -17.76
C ARG A 105 2.04 6.35 -16.34
N SER A 106 3.19 6.10 -15.72
CA SER A 106 3.53 6.54 -14.37
C SER A 106 4.82 7.33 -14.37
N GLU A 107 4.96 8.24 -13.41
CA GLU A 107 6.17 9.04 -13.24
C GLU A 107 6.60 9.01 -11.76
N HIS A 108 7.79 8.48 -11.52
CA HIS A 108 8.42 8.53 -10.21
C HIS A 108 9.34 9.74 -10.15
N GLN A 109 9.10 10.63 -9.17
CA GLN A 109 9.80 11.90 -9.02
C GLN A 109 10.52 11.95 -7.66
N PRO A 110 11.70 11.33 -7.50
CA PRO A 110 12.50 11.41 -6.28
C PRO A 110 12.77 12.84 -5.80
N ASN A 111 13.10 13.73 -6.75
CA ASN A 111 13.19 15.16 -6.54
C ASN A 111 12.31 15.88 -7.57
N PRO A 112 11.13 16.39 -7.18
CA PRO A 112 10.22 17.09 -8.08
C PRO A 112 10.83 18.33 -8.77
N ASP A 113 11.88 18.93 -8.21
CA ASP A 113 12.53 20.10 -8.80
C ASP A 113 13.65 19.75 -9.79
N ASP A 114 14.02 18.47 -9.91
CA ASP A 114 15.10 18.01 -10.80
C ASP A 114 14.66 16.80 -11.64
N GLN A 115 14.21 17.09 -12.87
CA GLN A 115 13.78 16.07 -13.84
C GLN A 115 14.85 15.04 -14.17
N SER A 116 16.15 15.33 -13.98
CA SER A 116 17.21 14.32 -14.20
C SER A 116 17.15 13.16 -13.19
N THR A 117 16.36 13.31 -12.13
CA THR A 117 16.13 12.30 -11.10
C THR A 117 14.89 11.45 -11.36
N TRP A 118 14.07 11.83 -12.34
CA TRP A 118 12.77 11.20 -12.58
C TRP A 118 12.91 9.91 -13.36
N LEU A 119 11.89 9.07 -13.24
CA LEU A 119 11.69 7.90 -14.09
C LEU A 119 10.27 7.90 -14.63
N THR A 120 10.13 7.88 -15.95
CA THR A 120 8.87 7.51 -16.60
C THR A 120 8.85 6.00 -16.85
N PHE A 121 7.78 5.34 -16.42
CA PHE A 121 7.55 3.93 -16.71
C PHE A 121 6.08 3.66 -17.03
N TYR A 122 5.80 2.48 -17.55
CA TYR A 122 4.47 2.05 -17.94
C TYR A 122 4.17 0.72 -17.29
N THR A 123 2.95 0.56 -16.80
CA THR A 123 2.44 -0.73 -16.34
C THR A 123 1.40 -1.24 -17.34
N LEU A 124 1.70 -2.38 -17.95
CA LEU A 124 0.80 -3.10 -18.85
C LEU A 124 0.02 -4.13 -18.04
N TYR A 125 -1.30 -4.12 -18.17
CA TYR A 125 -2.20 -5.16 -17.70
C TYR A 125 -2.84 -5.81 -18.90
N MET A 126 -2.37 -7.00 -19.28
CA MET A 126 -2.80 -7.75 -20.46
C MET A 126 -3.68 -8.95 -20.03
N HIS A 127 -4.50 -9.44 -20.95
CA HIS A 127 -5.46 -10.52 -20.73
C HIS A 127 -6.51 -10.20 -19.65
N LEU A 128 -7.03 -8.97 -19.64
CA LEU A 128 -8.14 -8.62 -18.76
C LEU A 128 -9.46 -9.16 -19.30
N ALA A 129 -10.41 -9.47 -18.41
CA ALA A 129 -11.72 -9.96 -18.81
C ALA A 129 -12.42 -8.98 -19.78
N PRO A 130 -12.98 -9.45 -20.91
CA PRO A 130 -13.62 -8.59 -21.90
C PRO A 130 -15.00 -8.10 -21.41
N VAL A 131 -15.59 -7.13 -22.12
CA VAL A 131 -16.89 -6.53 -21.73
C VAL A 131 -17.99 -7.57 -21.52
N SER A 132 -18.05 -8.60 -22.36
CA SER A 132 -19.02 -9.70 -22.25
C SER A 132 -18.93 -10.51 -20.95
N ALA A 133 -17.82 -10.44 -20.22
CA ALA A 133 -17.65 -11.15 -18.95
C ALA A 133 -18.33 -10.43 -17.77
N TYR A 134 -18.60 -9.13 -17.88
CA TYR A 134 -19.19 -8.35 -16.80
C TYR A 134 -20.72 -8.51 -16.79
N PRO A 135 -21.33 -8.77 -15.63
CA PRO A 135 -22.79 -8.84 -15.53
C PRO A 135 -23.45 -7.53 -15.92
N THR A 136 -24.41 -7.59 -16.84
CA THR A 136 -25.12 -6.39 -17.31
C THR A 136 -26.12 -5.92 -16.27
N LEU A 137 -26.06 -4.63 -15.93
CA LEU A 137 -27.02 -3.93 -15.09
C LEU A 137 -28.07 -3.27 -15.98
N THR A 138 -29.31 -3.77 -15.92
CA THR A 138 -30.45 -3.18 -16.61
C THR A 138 -31.11 -2.10 -15.74
N ASN A 139 -31.86 -1.18 -16.36
CA ASN A 139 -32.57 -0.08 -15.67
C ASN A 139 -31.64 0.89 -14.93
N CYS A 140 -30.58 1.34 -15.61
CA CYS A 140 -29.67 2.36 -15.09
C CYS A 140 -30.16 3.77 -15.40
N TYR A 141 -30.01 4.69 -14.45
CA TYR A 141 -30.35 6.10 -14.58
C TYR A 141 -29.18 6.98 -14.17
N ARG A 142 -29.12 8.20 -14.72
CA ARG A 142 -28.19 9.26 -14.32
C ARG A 142 -28.98 10.45 -13.82
N VAL A 143 -28.54 11.08 -12.73
CA VAL A 143 -29.06 12.39 -12.31
C VAL A 143 -28.63 13.45 -13.33
N LYS A 144 -29.60 14.18 -13.90
CA LYS A 144 -29.34 15.16 -14.97
C LYS A 144 -28.38 16.27 -14.50
N PRO A 145 -27.61 16.89 -15.41
CA PRO A 145 -26.70 17.99 -15.08
C PRO A 145 -27.42 19.15 -14.37
N ASN A 146 -26.69 19.86 -13.49
CA ASN A 146 -27.16 20.98 -12.66
C ASN A 146 -28.11 20.62 -11.49
N ILE A 147 -28.30 19.33 -11.20
CA ILE A 147 -29.15 18.87 -10.08
C ILE A 147 -28.26 18.38 -8.94
N ASN A 148 -28.01 19.24 -7.96
CA ASN A 148 -27.07 18.95 -6.87
C ASN A 148 -27.72 18.57 -5.53
N ASN A 149 -29.05 18.64 -5.44
CA ASN A 149 -29.79 18.41 -4.19
C ASN A 149 -31.07 17.58 -4.42
N LEU A 150 -30.98 16.48 -5.15
CA LEU A 150 -32.12 15.59 -5.36
C LEU A 150 -32.35 14.74 -4.10
N SER A 151 -33.45 15.02 -3.40
CA SER A 151 -33.82 14.30 -2.17
C SER A 151 -34.24 12.85 -2.45
N THR A 152 -33.85 11.96 -1.55
CA THR A 152 -34.30 10.55 -1.54
C THR A 152 -35.32 10.31 -0.44
N SER A 153 -36.01 9.18 -0.48
CA SER A 153 -36.87 8.71 0.62
C SER A 153 -36.41 7.34 1.14
N GLU A 154 -36.64 7.07 2.41
CA GLU A 154 -36.20 5.83 3.08
C GLU A 154 -36.90 4.59 2.49
N TYR A 155 -36.19 3.47 2.47
CA TYR A 155 -36.72 2.15 2.15
C TYR A 155 -36.71 1.25 3.40
N ASN A 156 -37.88 0.77 3.81
CA ASN A 156 -38.08 -0.12 4.95
C ASN A 156 -38.57 -1.53 4.56
N GLY A 157 -38.83 -1.77 3.26
CA GLY A 157 -39.20 -3.09 2.73
C GLY A 157 -40.68 -3.44 2.84
N ARG A 158 -41.53 -2.52 3.31
CA ARG A 158 -42.98 -2.72 3.46
C ARG A 158 -43.81 -1.78 2.60
N GLU A 159 -43.17 -1.01 1.72
CA GLU A 159 -43.84 -0.04 0.86
C GLU A 159 -44.70 -0.69 -0.22
N ILE A 160 -45.92 -0.15 -0.41
CA ILE A 160 -46.87 -0.58 -1.43
C ILE A 160 -47.21 0.56 -2.39
N SER A 161 -47.51 0.25 -3.65
CA SER A 161 -47.91 1.24 -4.66
C SER A 161 -49.13 2.06 -4.23
N GLY A 162 -49.13 3.36 -4.53
CA GLY A 162 -50.23 4.29 -4.27
C GLY A 162 -50.32 4.80 -2.83
N GLN A 163 -49.43 4.36 -1.92
CA GLN A 163 -49.33 4.94 -0.58
C GLN A 163 -48.68 6.33 -0.60
N LYS A 164 -48.70 7.02 0.54
CA LYS A 164 -47.96 8.27 0.74
C LYS A 164 -46.44 8.02 0.66
N LEU A 165 -45.71 8.90 -0.01
CA LEU A 165 -44.25 8.80 -0.12
C LEU A 165 -43.62 8.61 1.27
N PRO A 166 -42.66 7.67 1.44
CA PRO A 166 -41.96 7.47 2.70
C PRO A 166 -41.25 8.73 3.21
N LYS A 167 -40.77 8.70 4.45
CA LYS A 167 -40.02 9.81 5.03
C LYS A 167 -38.79 10.13 4.18
N VAL A 168 -38.45 11.42 4.12
CA VAL A 168 -37.22 11.89 3.48
C VAL A 168 -36.03 11.17 4.09
N GLY A 169 -35.19 10.59 3.24
CA GLY A 169 -33.99 9.86 3.64
C GLY A 169 -32.78 10.77 3.78
N ASN A 170 -31.73 10.24 4.40
CA ASN A 170 -30.47 10.97 4.65
C ASN A 170 -29.52 10.99 3.44
N ILE A 171 -29.94 10.50 2.28
CA ILE A 171 -29.14 10.53 1.05
C ILE A 171 -29.62 11.69 0.19
N THR A 172 -28.68 12.51 -0.25
CA THR A 172 -28.92 13.56 -1.26
C THR A 172 -28.09 13.21 -2.48
N LEU A 173 -28.73 13.12 -3.65
CA LEU A 173 -28.07 12.83 -4.90
C LEU A 173 -27.63 14.13 -5.58
N LYS A 174 -26.47 14.06 -6.23
CA LYS A 174 -25.86 15.14 -7.00
C LYS A 174 -25.84 14.83 -8.48
N GLU A 175 -25.46 15.82 -9.27
CA GLU A 175 -25.42 15.67 -10.72
C GLU A 175 -24.49 14.53 -11.12
N ASN A 176 -24.85 13.84 -12.20
CA ASN A 176 -24.13 12.69 -12.73
C ASN A 176 -24.06 11.44 -11.83
N ASP A 177 -24.69 11.44 -10.65
CA ASP A 177 -24.85 10.22 -9.86
C ASP A 177 -25.56 9.15 -10.69
N LEU A 178 -24.97 7.96 -10.73
CA LEU A 178 -25.51 6.80 -11.44
C LEU A 178 -26.31 5.92 -10.47
N LEU A 179 -27.43 5.41 -10.95
CA LEU A 179 -28.42 4.70 -10.17
C LEU A 179 -28.79 3.39 -10.86
N VAL A 180 -28.85 2.30 -10.09
CA VAL A 180 -29.47 1.05 -10.54
C VAL A 180 -30.85 0.93 -9.91
N VAL A 181 -31.89 0.88 -10.75
CA VAL A 181 -33.28 0.79 -10.29
C VAL A 181 -33.75 -0.65 -10.33
N SER A 182 -33.98 -1.23 -9.16
CA SER A 182 -34.44 -2.61 -9.01
C SER A 182 -35.95 -2.78 -9.14
N LYS A 183 -36.71 -1.71 -8.86
CA LYS A 183 -38.18 -1.71 -8.86
C LYS A 183 -38.70 -0.30 -9.10
N GLN A 184 -39.84 -0.16 -9.77
CA GLN A 184 -40.57 1.11 -9.88
C GLN A 184 -41.91 1.02 -9.14
N GLU A 185 -42.28 2.10 -8.47
CA GLU A 185 -43.57 2.24 -7.78
C GLU A 185 -44.13 3.65 -7.92
N THR A 186 -45.43 3.77 -7.66
CA THR A 186 -46.11 5.07 -7.62
C THR A 186 -46.35 5.48 -6.18
N PHE A 187 -46.06 6.72 -5.82
CA PHE A 187 -46.38 7.27 -4.49
C PHE A 187 -47.19 8.56 -4.62
N LYS A 188 -48.06 8.80 -3.63
CA LYS A 188 -48.75 10.07 -3.47
C LYS A 188 -47.78 11.12 -2.91
N ILE A 189 -47.65 12.24 -3.62
CA ILE A 189 -46.81 13.40 -3.26
C ILE A 189 -47.71 14.62 -2.96
N GLY A 190 -47.33 15.48 -2.01
CA GLY A 190 -48.07 16.70 -1.65
C GLY A 190 -49.30 16.43 -0.76
N HIS A 191 -50.37 17.21 -0.91
CA HIS A 191 -51.68 17.00 -0.25
C HIS A 191 -52.45 15.78 -0.82
N GLU A 192 -51.75 14.71 -1.16
CA GLU A 192 -52.31 13.42 -1.62
C GLU A 192 -53.06 13.44 -2.97
N THR A 193 -52.93 14.51 -3.76
CA THR A 193 -53.64 14.68 -5.05
C THR A 193 -52.83 14.28 -6.28
N THR A 194 -51.52 14.09 -6.15
CA THR A 194 -50.61 13.81 -7.28
C THR A 194 -49.82 12.53 -7.06
N ASN A 195 -49.83 11.67 -8.08
CA ASN A 195 -49.05 10.44 -8.12
C ASN A 195 -47.72 10.71 -8.85
N GLY A 196 -46.59 10.42 -8.21
CA GLY A 196 -45.28 10.45 -8.85
C GLY A 196 -44.68 9.06 -8.96
N VAL A 197 -43.85 8.86 -9.98
CA VAL A 197 -43.14 7.60 -10.23
C VAL A 197 -41.78 7.63 -9.55
N PHE A 198 -41.49 6.61 -8.75
CA PHE A 198 -40.24 6.48 -8.01
C PHE A 198 -39.58 5.14 -8.30
N GLY A 199 -38.25 5.14 -8.30
CA GLY A 199 -37.42 3.95 -8.42
C GLY A 199 -36.84 3.57 -7.06
N LEU A 200 -36.88 2.27 -6.73
CA LEU A 200 -36.08 1.70 -5.65
C LEU A 200 -34.64 1.56 -6.17
N ALA A 201 -33.85 2.58 -5.85
CA ALA A 201 -32.51 2.77 -6.37
C ALA A 201 -31.43 2.41 -5.35
N GLN A 202 -30.28 2.05 -5.90
CA GLN A 202 -28.99 1.97 -5.23
C GLN A 202 -28.00 2.82 -6.04
N LEU A 203 -27.04 3.44 -5.38
CA LEU A 203 -25.96 4.17 -6.06
C LEU A 203 -25.03 3.18 -6.76
N LEU A 204 -24.67 3.48 -8.01
CA LEU A 204 -23.60 2.81 -8.74
C LEU A 204 -22.37 3.71 -8.69
N LYS A 205 -21.34 3.26 -7.98
CA LYS A 205 -20.06 3.97 -7.89
C LYS A 205 -18.93 2.98 -8.14
N ASP A 206 -18.01 3.33 -9.04
CA ASP A 206 -16.83 2.52 -9.38
C ASP A 206 -17.21 1.07 -9.76
N GLY A 207 -18.26 0.95 -10.59
CA GLY A 207 -18.84 -0.34 -11.01
C GLY A 207 -19.58 -1.11 -9.91
N SER A 208 -19.54 -0.66 -8.65
CA SER A 208 -20.13 -1.36 -7.51
C SER A 208 -21.46 -0.73 -7.09
N VAL A 209 -22.46 -1.58 -6.85
CA VAL A 209 -23.79 -1.17 -6.40
C VAL A 209 -23.81 -1.07 -4.87
N SER A 210 -24.17 0.08 -4.33
CA SER A 210 -24.22 0.32 -2.87
C SER A 210 -25.27 -0.55 -2.19
N GLU A 211 -25.01 -1.08 -0.98
CA GLU A 211 -26.00 -1.87 -0.24
C GLU A 211 -27.28 -1.09 0.12
N LYS A 212 -27.14 0.21 0.40
CA LYS A 212 -28.25 1.03 0.87
C LYS A 212 -29.23 1.34 -0.27
N LYS A 213 -30.47 0.90 -0.06
CA LYS A 213 -31.60 1.16 -0.95
C LYS A 213 -32.36 2.42 -0.52
N PHE A 214 -32.87 3.15 -1.48
CA PHE A 214 -33.69 4.34 -1.26
C PHE A 214 -34.66 4.55 -2.43
N TRP A 215 -35.73 5.29 -2.18
CA TRP A 215 -36.64 5.74 -3.25
C TRP A 215 -36.18 7.08 -3.80
N VAL A 216 -36.20 7.22 -5.12
CA VAL A 216 -35.88 8.47 -5.84
C VAL A 216 -36.88 8.71 -6.95
N SER A 217 -37.24 9.97 -7.19
CA SER A 217 -38.15 10.32 -8.29
C SER A 217 -37.52 9.98 -9.64
N LEU A 218 -38.28 9.33 -10.51
CA LEU A 218 -37.89 9.01 -11.88
C LEU A 218 -38.51 9.97 -12.91
N GLU A 219 -38.99 11.13 -12.47
CA GLU A 219 -39.46 12.16 -13.39
C GLU A 219 -38.31 12.63 -14.30
N ASP A 220 -38.61 12.82 -15.59
CA ASP A 220 -37.62 13.19 -16.60
C ASP A 220 -36.85 14.47 -16.24
N ARG A 221 -37.44 15.40 -15.49
CA ARG A 221 -36.71 16.60 -15.04
C ARG A 221 -35.56 16.32 -14.07
N PHE A 222 -35.50 15.14 -13.44
CA PHE A 222 -34.50 14.80 -12.43
C PHE A 222 -33.46 13.80 -12.90
N VAL A 223 -33.89 12.78 -13.64
CA VAL A 223 -33.03 11.68 -14.07
C VAL A 223 -33.28 11.33 -15.54
N GLU A 224 -32.28 10.73 -16.17
CA GLU A 224 -32.36 10.18 -17.52
C GLU A 224 -31.93 8.71 -17.53
N PRO A 225 -32.54 7.84 -18.36
CA PRO A 225 -32.04 6.49 -18.55
C PRO A 225 -30.68 6.52 -19.24
N VAL A 226 -29.78 5.64 -18.83
CA VAL A 226 -28.48 5.45 -19.50
C VAL A 226 -28.40 4.06 -20.12
N THR A 227 -27.52 3.91 -21.11
CA THR A 227 -27.19 2.60 -21.68
C THR A 227 -26.81 1.60 -20.59
N PRO A 228 -27.04 0.29 -20.80
CA PRO A 228 -26.72 -0.73 -19.81
C PRO A 228 -25.31 -0.52 -19.25
N ARG A 229 -25.21 -0.53 -17.93
CA ARG A 229 -23.93 -0.49 -17.21
C ARG A 229 -23.53 -1.91 -16.87
N TYR A 230 -22.34 -2.07 -16.31
CA TYR A 230 -21.77 -3.37 -16.02
C TYR A 230 -21.37 -3.43 -14.54
N HIS A 231 -21.85 -4.45 -13.86
CA HIS A 231 -21.51 -4.69 -12.45
C HIS A 231 -20.02 -5.04 -12.35
N ARG A 232 -19.33 -4.43 -11.39
CA ARG A 232 -17.89 -4.51 -11.14
C ARG A 232 -16.99 -3.97 -12.25
N MET A 233 -17.52 -3.33 -13.29
CA MET A 233 -16.66 -2.76 -14.35
C MET A 233 -15.91 -1.52 -13.83
N PRO A 234 -14.57 -1.46 -13.98
CA PRO A 234 -13.79 -0.33 -13.52
C PRO A 234 -14.08 0.93 -14.34
N GLU A 235 -13.76 2.10 -13.76
CA GLU A 235 -14.09 3.41 -14.36
C GLU A 235 -13.43 3.60 -15.72
N TRP A 236 -12.15 3.24 -15.86
CA TRP A 236 -11.43 3.36 -17.14
C TRP A 236 -12.10 2.54 -18.24
N MET A 237 -12.57 1.32 -17.90
CA MET A 237 -13.21 0.42 -18.86
C MET A 237 -14.62 0.90 -19.20
N THR A 238 -15.30 1.54 -18.23
CA THR A 238 -16.58 2.22 -18.48
C THR A 238 -16.41 3.35 -19.50
N LYS A 239 -15.36 4.17 -19.36
CA LYS A 239 -15.01 5.21 -20.34
C LYS A 239 -14.64 4.62 -21.70
N ALA A 240 -13.90 3.51 -21.73
CA ALA A 240 -13.59 2.80 -22.96
C ALA A 240 -14.86 2.26 -23.67
N VAL A 241 -15.83 1.74 -22.92
CA VAL A 241 -17.13 1.32 -23.48
C VAL A 241 -17.92 2.51 -24.03
N GLU A 242 -17.91 3.65 -23.35
CA GLU A 242 -18.54 4.89 -23.83
C GLU A 242 -17.87 5.46 -25.08
N HIS A 243 -16.55 5.29 -25.22
CA HIS A 243 -15.81 5.62 -26.44
C HIS A 243 -16.28 4.78 -27.64
N GLY A 244 -16.71 3.53 -27.40
CA GLY A 244 -17.39 2.70 -28.40
C GLY A 244 -16.49 2.01 -29.43
N GLU A 245 -15.16 2.08 -29.27
CA GLU A 245 -14.20 1.35 -30.10
C GLU A 245 -13.76 0.06 -29.41
N TYR A 246 -13.90 -1.07 -30.11
CA TYR A 246 -13.62 -2.41 -29.60
C TYR A 246 -12.59 -3.12 -30.48
N ASN A 247 -11.74 -3.95 -29.87
CA ASN A 247 -10.70 -4.74 -30.53
C ASN A 247 -9.64 -3.91 -31.28
N ALA A 248 -9.50 -2.62 -30.96
CA ALA A 248 -8.48 -1.72 -31.49
C ALA A 248 -7.72 -1.06 -30.34
N VAL A 249 -6.47 -0.63 -30.59
CA VAL A 249 -5.76 0.21 -29.62
C VAL A 249 -6.33 1.61 -29.68
N VAL A 250 -6.70 2.13 -28.52
CA VAL A 250 -7.17 3.50 -28.37
C VAL A 250 -6.19 4.25 -27.47
N ILE A 251 -5.79 5.42 -27.95
CA ILE A 251 -5.07 6.40 -27.14
C ILE A 251 -6.11 7.43 -26.71
N PRO A 252 -6.34 7.63 -25.40
CA PRO A 252 -7.30 8.61 -24.91
C PRO A 252 -7.05 10.00 -25.49
N GLY A 253 -8.10 10.64 -26.02
CA GLY A 253 -8.04 12.03 -26.48
C GLY A 253 -7.98 13.06 -25.35
N GLU A 254 -8.42 12.67 -24.14
CA GLU A 254 -8.35 13.47 -22.92
C GLU A 254 -7.61 12.70 -21.82
N LYS A 255 -6.89 13.43 -20.97
CA LYS A 255 -6.14 12.84 -19.85
C LYS A 255 -7.07 12.11 -18.89
N LEU A 256 -6.86 10.80 -18.76
CA LEU A 256 -7.58 9.93 -17.84
C LEU A 256 -6.64 9.49 -16.70
N THR A 257 -6.83 10.05 -15.51
CA THR A 257 -6.06 9.69 -14.32
C THR A 257 -6.54 8.38 -13.70
N ILE A 258 -5.61 7.61 -13.14
CA ILE A 258 -5.89 6.39 -12.37
C ILE A 258 -4.96 6.34 -11.16
N ASN A 259 -5.49 5.99 -9.99
CA ASN A 259 -4.74 5.94 -8.74
C ASN A 259 -4.26 4.52 -8.44
N ALA A 260 -3.18 4.41 -7.67
CA ALA A 260 -2.78 3.13 -7.09
C ALA A 260 -3.93 2.56 -6.25
N GLY A 261 -4.25 1.28 -6.44
CA GLY A 261 -5.38 0.62 -5.82
C GLY A 261 -6.70 0.70 -6.61
N ASP A 262 -6.83 1.56 -7.62
CA ASP A 262 -8.04 1.56 -8.45
C ASP A 262 -8.19 0.21 -9.16
N ALA A 263 -9.43 -0.26 -9.33
CA ALA A 263 -9.69 -1.52 -10.02
C ALA A 263 -9.24 -1.42 -11.49
N ILE A 264 -8.46 -2.39 -11.97
CA ILE A 264 -8.04 -2.44 -13.38
C ILE A 264 -8.79 -3.50 -14.19
N GLY A 265 -9.40 -4.49 -13.53
CA GLY A 265 -10.23 -5.50 -14.18
C GLY A 265 -10.19 -6.84 -13.46
N PHE A 266 -10.60 -7.88 -14.16
CA PHE A 266 -10.61 -9.26 -13.67
C PHE A 266 -9.80 -10.17 -14.60
N LEU A 267 -9.45 -11.37 -14.11
CA LEU A 267 -8.75 -12.38 -14.90
C LEU A 267 -9.62 -12.83 -16.08
N ALA A 268 -9.04 -12.94 -17.27
CA ALA A 268 -9.73 -13.48 -18.44
C ALA A 268 -9.56 -14.99 -18.53
N GLU A 269 -10.59 -15.67 -19.06
CA GLU A 269 -10.47 -17.05 -19.55
C GLU A 269 -9.48 -17.10 -20.73
N ASP A 270 -8.53 -18.01 -20.68
CA ASP A 270 -7.55 -18.27 -21.73
C ASP A 270 -7.48 -19.79 -22.00
N ASN A 271 -7.78 -20.16 -23.23
CA ASN A 271 -7.70 -21.53 -23.72
C ASN A 271 -6.42 -21.69 -24.52
N SER A 272 -5.55 -22.60 -24.12
CA SER A 272 -4.30 -22.90 -24.81
C SER A 272 -4.25 -24.36 -25.25
N PRO A 273 -3.47 -24.72 -26.29
CA PRO A 273 -3.13 -26.10 -26.56
C PRO A 273 -2.58 -26.80 -25.31
N ALA A 274 -3.00 -28.05 -25.07
CA ALA A 274 -2.65 -28.75 -23.84
C ALA A 274 -1.14 -28.97 -23.73
N LYS A 275 -0.56 -28.62 -22.57
CA LYS A 275 0.89 -28.76 -22.31
C LYS A 275 1.40 -30.20 -22.42
N SER A 276 0.51 -31.19 -22.27
CA SER A 276 0.82 -32.62 -22.37
C SER A 276 1.07 -33.14 -23.79
N GLY A 277 0.88 -32.30 -24.83
CA GLY A 277 1.05 -32.72 -26.23
C GLY A 277 -0.01 -33.71 -26.72
N SER A 278 -1.10 -33.91 -25.96
CA SER A 278 -2.16 -34.88 -26.24
C SER A 278 -3.21 -34.42 -27.27
N GLY A 279 -2.99 -33.27 -27.94
CA GLY A 279 -3.99 -32.65 -28.83
C GLY A 279 -5.24 -32.14 -28.09
N GLY A 280 -5.12 -31.89 -26.77
CA GLY A 280 -6.18 -31.34 -25.92
C GLY A 280 -6.12 -29.82 -25.79
N VAL A 281 -7.01 -29.26 -24.95
CA VAL A 281 -7.05 -27.83 -24.61
C VAL A 281 -6.98 -27.70 -23.10
N ASP A 282 -6.07 -26.85 -22.61
CA ASP A 282 -6.01 -26.41 -21.23
C ASP A 282 -6.79 -25.10 -21.10
N ILE A 283 -7.57 -24.97 -20.02
CA ILE A 283 -8.37 -23.77 -19.72
C ILE A 283 -7.90 -23.21 -18.39
N ASP A 284 -7.47 -21.95 -18.40
CA ASP A 284 -7.13 -21.22 -17.19
C ASP A 284 -7.72 -19.80 -17.16
N PHE A 285 -7.57 -19.13 -16.03
CA PHE A 285 -7.90 -17.72 -15.87
C PHE A 285 -6.68 -16.98 -15.37
N TYR A 286 -6.16 -16.04 -16.16
CA TYR A 286 -5.02 -15.24 -15.74
C TYR A 286 -5.00 -13.84 -16.37
N SER A 287 -4.10 -13.01 -15.85
CA SER A 287 -3.68 -11.73 -16.44
C SER A 287 -2.15 -11.69 -16.46
N HIS A 288 -1.58 -11.10 -17.50
CA HIS A 288 -0.15 -10.82 -17.59
C HIS A 288 0.10 -9.37 -17.19
N ILE A 289 1.05 -9.13 -16.30
CA ILE A 289 1.41 -7.80 -15.83
C ILE A 289 2.88 -7.53 -16.16
N GLU A 290 3.14 -6.42 -16.85
CA GLU A 290 4.48 -5.99 -17.24
C GLU A 290 4.76 -4.57 -16.71
N VAL A 291 5.99 -4.29 -16.32
CA VAL A 291 6.45 -2.92 -16.07
C VAL A 291 7.59 -2.65 -17.03
N ILE A 292 7.45 -1.59 -17.83
CA ILE A 292 8.40 -1.23 -18.88
C ILE A 292 8.74 0.26 -18.90
N SER A 293 9.90 0.61 -19.45
CA SER A 293 10.32 2.01 -19.60
C SER A 293 11.12 2.23 -20.88
N VAL A 294 10.89 3.38 -21.51
CA VAL A 294 11.70 3.88 -22.65
C VAL A 294 12.75 4.91 -22.20
N ASP A 295 12.92 5.08 -20.88
CA ASP A 295 13.81 6.09 -20.31
C ASP A 295 15.28 5.82 -20.67
N THR A 296 15.97 6.87 -21.15
CA THR A 296 17.36 6.78 -21.59
C THR A 296 18.37 6.90 -20.45
N ASN A 297 17.96 7.35 -19.25
CA ASN A 297 18.80 7.60 -18.09
C ASN A 297 18.72 6.50 -17.02
N MET A 298 18.36 5.26 -17.40
CA MET A 298 18.19 4.16 -16.44
C MET A 298 19.38 3.97 -15.48
N PRO A 299 20.65 3.90 -15.95
CA PRO A 299 21.78 3.74 -15.03
C PRO A 299 21.96 4.94 -14.07
N GLY A 300 21.64 6.15 -14.54
CA GLY A 300 21.69 7.36 -13.71
C GLY A 300 20.59 7.37 -12.65
N PHE A 301 19.39 6.91 -13.00
CA PHE A 301 18.29 6.77 -12.05
C PHE A 301 18.64 5.78 -10.93
N LEU A 302 19.18 4.60 -11.27
CA LEU A 302 19.50 3.57 -10.28
C LEU A 302 20.68 3.92 -9.36
N SER A 303 21.66 4.67 -9.88
CA SER A 303 22.88 5.03 -9.14
C SER A 303 22.71 6.24 -8.21
N ASN A 304 21.60 6.98 -8.33
CA ASN A 304 21.31 8.16 -7.50
C ASN A 304 22.49 9.15 -7.37
N PRO A 305 23.03 9.70 -8.48
CA PRO A 305 24.19 10.59 -8.44
C PRO A 305 23.92 11.89 -7.67
N LYS A 306 22.64 12.26 -7.52
CA LYS A 306 22.20 13.42 -6.73
C LYS A 306 22.11 13.14 -5.23
N GLN A 307 22.40 11.90 -4.81
CA GLN A 307 22.42 11.48 -3.40
C GLN A 307 21.12 11.80 -2.67
N ILE A 308 19.99 11.58 -3.31
CA ILE A 308 18.67 11.80 -2.72
C ILE A 308 18.52 10.86 -1.52
N LYS A 309 18.16 11.41 -0.35
CA LYS A 309 18.05 10.68 0.91
C LYS A 309 16.64 10.63 1.50
N THR A 310 15.66 11.21 0.81
CA THR A 310 14.23 11.10 1.17
C THR A 310 13.73 9.67 1.00
N GLY A 311 12.60 9.33 1.62
CA GLY A 311 12.05 7.97 1.58
C GLY A 311 12.64 7.02 2.61
N ARG A 312 12.41 5.71 2.39
CA ARG A 312 13.01 4.66 3.22
C ARG A 312 14.52 4.73 3.22
N ALA A 313 15.06 4.32 4.36
CA ALA A 313 16.47 4.00 4.48
C ALA A 313 16.65 2.49 4.70
N PHE A 314 17.80 2.00 4.29
CA PHE A 314 18.24 0.63 4.45
C PHE A 314 19.62 0.60 5.10
N VAL A 315 19.95 -0.53 5.69
CA VAL A 315 21.23 -0.80 6.32
C VAL A 315 21.91 -1.93 5.57
N LYS A 316 23.11 -1.66 5.04
CA LYS A 316 23.98 -2.67 4.42
C LYS A 316 25.06 -3.08 5.41
N ILE A 317 25.04 -4.35 5.78
CA ILE A 317 25.93 -4.92 6.79
C ILE A 317 27.34 -5.09 6.21
N LYS A 318 28.37 -4.93 7.05
CA LYS A 318 29.77 -5.19 6.71
C LYS A 318 30.29 -6.38 7.52
N ALA A 319 31.11 -7.24 6.94
CA ALA A 319 31.79 -8.32 7.67
C ALA A 319 32.87 -7.80 8.64
N GLY A 320 33.18 -8.60 9.67
CA GLY A 320 34.24 -8.32 10.64
C GLY A 320 33.93 -7.20 11.62
N LYS A 321 32.65 -6.81 11.75
CA LYS A 321 32.19 -5.75 12.64
C LYS A 321 31.73 -6.31 13.99
N PRO A 322 32.06 -5.67 15.12
CA PRO A 322 31.69 -6.18 16.44
C PRO A 322 30.17 -6.31 16.60
N LEU A 323 29.74 -7.42 17.20
CA LEU A 323 28.35 -7.66 17.58
C LEU A 323 28.12 -7.26 19.04
N TYR A 324 26.88 -6.88 19.33
CA TYR A 324 26.45 -6.44 20.64
C TYR A 324 25.13 -7.10 21.02
N GLN A 325 24.95 -7.35 22.32
CA GLN A 325 23.68 -7.77 22.90
C GLN A 325 22.99 -6.59 23.56
N LYS A 326 21.68 -6.47 23.34
CA LYS A 326 20.83 -5.47 23.96
C LYS A 326 20.32 -5.99 25.30
N SER A 327 20.42 -5.18 26.35
CA SER A 327 19.79 -5.40 27.66
C SER A 327 19.09 -4.14 28.15
N GLY A 328 18.00 -4.28 28.90
CA GLY A 328 17.18 -3.15 29.35
C GLY A 328 16.27 -2.58 28.24
N GLU A 329 15.42 -1.64 28.62
CA GLU A 329 14.43 -1.00 27.75
C GLU A 329 14.41 0.52 27.98
N GLY A 330 13.95 1.27 26.98
CA GLY A 330 13.90 2.73 27.04
C GLY A 330 15.26 3.36 27.37
N ASP A 331 15.28 4.26 28.35
CA ASP A 331 16.48 4.98 28.80
C ASP A 331 17.52 4.07 29.51
N GLU A 332 17.12 2.86 29.94
CA GLU A 332 18.02 1.86 30.55
C GLU A 332 18.64 0.91 29.50
N THR A 333 18.33 1.12 28.21
CA THR A 333 18.88 0.28 27.14
C THR A 333 20.41 0.38 27.09
N THR A 334 21.06 -0.76 27.20
CA THR A 334 22.51 -0.94 27.14
C THR A 334 22.89 -1.94 26.07
N PHE A 335 24.02 -1.69 25.42
CA PHE A 335 24.59 -2.57 24.40
C PHE A 335 25.95 -3.08 24.87
N THR A 336 26.02 -4.37 25.17
CA THR A 336 27.24 -5.01 25.66
C THR A 336 27.95 -5.70 24.50
N PRO A 337 29.24 -5.45 24.24
CA PRO A 337 29.97 -6.12 23.18
C PRO A 337 30.02 -7.63 23.44
N THR A 338 29.85 -8.40 22.38
CA THR A 338 30.08 -9.85 22.40
C THR A 338 31.52 -10.16 21.98
N ASN A 339 31.94 -11.42 22.11
CA ASN A 339 33.20 -11.91 21.55
C ASN A 339 33.07 -12.32 20.06
N THR A 340 32.01 -11.89 19.39
CA THR A 340 31.69 -12.28 18.01
C THR A 340 31.64 -11.06 17.10
N VAL A 341 31.81 -11.31 15.81
CA VAL A 341 31.74 -10.29 14.76
C VAL A 341 30.76 -10.75 13.67
N THR A 342 30.27 -9.81 12.86
CA THR A 342 29.56 -10.13 11.62
C THR A 342 30.41 -11.03 10.73
N LYS A 343 29.79 -12.05 10.16
CA LYS A 343 30.46 -13.06 9.33
C LYS A 343 30.60 -12.54 7.89
N SER A 344 31.44 -13.21 7.12
CA SER A 344 31.50 -13.05 5.66
C SER A 344 30.14 -13.25 4.99
N THR A 345 29.32 -14.17 5.50
CA THR A 345 27.95 -14.42 5.01
C THR A 345 26.98 -13.26 5.31
N ASP A 346 27.30 -12.40 6.28
CA ASP A 346 26.52 -11.19 6.56
C ASP A 346 26.93 -10.01 5.66
N ASP A 347 28.11 -10.05 5.02
CA ASP A 347 28.66 -8.91 4.27
C ASP A 347 27.76 -8.50 3.11
N GLY A 348 27.44 -7.21 3.03
CA GLY A 348 26.57 -6.63 2.02
C GLY A 348 25.08 -6.99 2.16
N ARG A 349 24.66 -7.67 3.22
CA ARG A 349 23.24 -8.02 3.44
C ARG A 349 22.47 -6.74 3.77
N ILE A 350 21.30 -6.58 3.14
CA ILE A 350 20.51 -5.36 3.22
C ILE A 350 19.27 -5.60 4.07
N LEU A 351 19.02 -4.70 5.02
CA LEU A 351 17.84 -4.72 5.88
C LEU A 351 17.12 -3.37 5.84
N PRO A 352 15.78 -3.33 5.83
CA PRO A 352 15.05 -2.09 6.08
C PRO A 352 15.48 -1.48 7.41
N ARG A 353 15.72 -0.16 7.43
CA ARG A 353 16.17 0.54 8.63
C ARG A 353 15.12 0.53 9.75
N ASP A 354 13.85 0.59 9.41
CA ASP A 354 12.71 0.56 10.35
C ASP A 354 12.58 -0.78 11.09
N LYS A 355 13.03 -1.88 10.48
CA LYS A 355 13.21 -3.19 11.15
C LYS A 355 14.43 -3.22 12.07
N ALA A 356 15.17 -2.12 12.18
CA ALA A 356 16.41 -2.02 12.93
C ALA A 356 16.52 -0.68 13.68
N SER A 357 15.99 -0.56 14.91
CA SER A 357 16.38 0.50 15.88
C SER A 357 15.77 0.25 17.27
N PRO A 358 16.52 0.54 18.36
CA PRO A 358 16.52 1.91 18.91
C PRO A 358 17.92 2.56 19.10
N ILE A 359 17.89 3.85 19.47
CA ILE A 359 19.04 4.68 19.88
C ILE A 359 19.36 4.42 21.37
N ASP A 360 20.63 4.39 21.78
CA ASP A 360 21.00 4.27 23.20
C ASP A 360 20.96 5.61 23.96
N ALA A 361 21.07 5.55 25.30
CA ALA A 361 21.06 6.73 26.18
C ALA A 361 22.20 7.74 25.91
N GLN A 362 23.24 7.33 25.19
CA GLN A 362 24.38 8.16 24.79
C GLN A 362 24.22 8.74 23.37
N GLY A 363 23.09 8.46 22.70
CA GLY A 363 22.76 8.98 21.38
C GLY A 363 23.37 8.20 20.21
N ALA A 364 23.94 7.01 20.44
CA ALA A 364 24.42 6.16 19.36
C ALA A 364 23.27 5.38 18.72
N THR A 365 23.33 5.25 17.39
CA THR A 365 22.37 4.44 16.62
C THR A 365 22.80 2.98 16.63
N TRP A 366 21.85 2.07 16.85
CA TRP A 366 22.07 0.63 16.82
C TRP A 366 21.10 -0.04 15.86
N PHE A 367 21.59 -1.04 15.14
CA PHE A 367 20.79 -1.78 14.17
C PHE A 367 20.73 -3.24 14.56
N GLN A 368 19.52 -3.76 14.74
CA GLN A 368 19.32 -5.18 14.92
C GLN A 368 19.47 -5.87 13.56
N ILE A 369 20.41 -6.82 13.48
CA ILE A 369 20.68 -7.55 12.24
C ILE A 369 20.29 -9.02 12.33
N ALA A 370 20.07 -9.55 13.53
CA ALA A 370 19.45 -10.84 13.79
C ALA A 370 18.84 -10.83 15.21
N PRO A 371 18.05 -11.85 15.60
CA PRO A 371 17.66 -12.02 17.00
C PRO A 371 18.90 -11.91 17.91
N ASP A 372 18.82 -11.02 18.89
CA ASP A 372 19.86 -10.71 19.87
C ASP A 372 21.22 -10.18 19.36
N ASN A 373 21.35 -9.93 18.05
CA ASN A 373 22.60 -9.43 17.46
C ASN A 373 22.43 -8.02 16.90
N TRP A 374 23.23 -7.10 17.44
CA TRP A 374 23.20 -5.69 17.12
C TRP A 374 24.56 -5.20 16.62
N VAL A 375 24.53 -4.23 15.70
CA VAL A 375 25.71 -3.53 15.21
C VAL A 375 25.55 -2.04 15.42
N LYS A 376 26.68 -1.36 15.67
CA LYS A 376 26.70 0.09 15.85
C LYS A 376 26.51 0.78 14.50
N GLY A 377 25.83 1.92 14.49
CA GLY A 377 25.46 2.59 13.25
C GLY A 377 26.63 3.08 12.38
N GLN A 378 27.79 3.34 12.98
CA GLN A 378 29.03 3.66 12.26
C GLN A 378 29.65 2.46 11.53
N ASP A 379 29.22 1.23 11.86
CA ASP A 379 29.78 -0.01 11.35
C ASP A 379 28.97 -0.60 10.18
N VAL A 380 27.95 0.12 9.71
CA VAL A 380 27.12 -0.23 8.56
C VAL A 380 27.07 0.91 7.56
N ASP A 381 26.68 0.62 6.31
CA ASP A 381 26.33 1.68 5.36
C ASP A 381 24.81 1.93 5.42
N VAL A 382 24.44 3.20 5.49
CA VAL A 382 23.04 3.63 5.41
C VAL A 382 22.74 4.06 3.98
N LEU A 383 21.85 3.31 3.34
CA LEU A 383 21.41 3.54 1.96
C LEU A 383 20.03 4.20 1.95
N SER A 384 19.78 5.06 0.98
CA SER A 384 18.43 5.51 0.64
C SER A 384 17.74 4.50 -0.25
N GLN A 385 16.41 4.45 -0.23
CA GLN A 385 15.61 3.73 -1.22
C GLN A 385 15.94 4.10 -2.68
N HIS A 386 16.49 5.30 -2.90
CA HIS A 386 16.90 5.76 -4.22
C HIS A 386 18.26 5.21 -4.65
N ASP A 387 19.09 4.70 -3.72
CA ASP A 387 20.39 4.07 -4.02
C ASP A 387 20.20 2.65 -4.60
N LEU A 388 19.35 2.48 -5.62
CA LEU A 388 18.87 1.19 -6.13
C LEU A 388 20.01 0.27 -6.59
N SER A 389 21.06 0.81 -7.20
CA SER A 389 22.26 0.04 -7.55
C SER A 389 22.95 -0.56 -6.32
N GLU A 390 23.07 0.20 -5.23
CA GLU A 390 23.62 -0.31 -3.96
C GLU A 390 22.66 -1.27 -3.25
N LEU A 391 21.36 -1.16 -3.53
CA LEU A 391 20.32 -2.09 -3.09
C LEU A 391 20.26 -3.38 -3.93
N GLY A 392 21.10 -3.52 -4.95
CA GLY A 392 21.26 -4.73 -5.75
C GLY A 392 20.50 -4.74 -7.07
N PHE A 393 19.88 -3.62 -7.48
CA PHE A 393 19.32 -3.50 -8.82
C PHE A 393 20.42 -3.29 -9.86
N ILE A 394 20.40 -4.10 -10.92
CA ILE A 394 21.42 -4.05 -11.97
C ILE A 394 20.78 -4.05 -13.36
N THR A 395 21.39 -3.30 -14.27
CA THR A 395 20.99 -3.26 -15.67
C THR A 395 21.74 -4.28 -16.51
N LEU A 396 21.03 -4.98 -17.38
CA LEU A 396 21.59 -5.75 -18.49
C LEU A 396 21.01 -5.22 -19.80
N GLU A 397 21.84 -4.89 -20.78
CA GLU A 397 21.38 -4.39 -22.08
C GLU A 397 21.59 -5.43 -23.17
N GLU A 398 20.51 -5.74 -23.89
CA GLU A 398 20.56 -6.53 -25.12
C GLU A 398 20.38 -5.60 -26.33
N ALA A 399 21.10 -5.90 -27.41
CA ALA A 399 20.86 -5.26 -28.69
C ALA A 399 19.52 -5.73 -29.27
N SER A 400 18.91 -4.95 -30.17
CA SER A 400 17.70 -5.41 -30.85
C SER A 400 17.96 -6.67 -31.67
N THR A 401 17.01 -7.59 -31.68
CA THR A 401 17.06 -8.86 -32.40
C THR A 401 16.15 -8.83 -33.63
N GLU A 402 16.55 -9.51 -34.71
CA GLU A 402 15.67 -9.73 -35.86
C GLU A 402 14.83 -11.01 -35.73
N ASP A 403 15.14 -11.87 -34.76
CA ASP A 403 14.47 -13.15 -34.48
C ASP A 403 14.24 -13.28 -32.96
N PHE A 404 13.01 -13.00 -32.52
CA PHE A 404 12.61 -13.05 -31.12
C PHE A 404 12.55 -14.49 -30.58
N GLY A 405 12.50 -15.49 -31.45
CA GLY A 405 12.41 -16.91 -31.05
C GLY A 405 13.73 -17.50 -30.53
N SER A 406 14.83 -16.74 -30.50
CA SER A 406 16.19 -17.26 -30.33
C SER A 406 16.92 -16.73 -29.08
N LEU A 407 16.27 -16.76 -27.91
CA LEU A 407 16.82 -16.26 -26.63
C LEU A 407 18.25 -16.68 -26.29
N LEU A 408 18.65 -17.85 -26.74
CA LEU A 408 19.95 -18.45 -26.46
C LEU A 408 21.10 -17.80 -27.23
N LYS A 409 20.78 -17.02 -28.26
CA LYS A 409 21.73 -16.19 -29.00
C LYS A 409 21.90 -14.82 -28.34
N GLU A 410 21.12 -14.50 -27.33
CA GLU A 410 21.08 -13.18 -26.69
C GLU A 410 22.12 -13.15 -25.55
N ASN A 411 22.92 -12.08 -25.52
CA ASN A 411 24.07 -11.97 -24.63
C ASN A 411 23.65 -11.76 -23.17
N PHE A 412 22.50 -11.13 -22.94
CA PHE A 412 22.00 -10.86 -21.59
C PHE A 412 21.80 -12.16 -20.80
N LEU A 413 21.40 -13.28 -21.43
CA LEU A 413 21.20 -14.54 -20.73
C LEU A 413 22.50 -15.08 -20.12
N LYS A 414 23.61 -15.04 -20.87
CA LYS A 414 24.96 -15.37 -20.34
C LYS A 414 25.36 -14.39 -19.24
N GLY A 415 25.03 -13.10 -19.42
CA GLY A 415 25.22 -12.05 -18.42
C GLY A 415 24.49 -12.32 -17.09
N ILE A 416 23.24 -12.82 -17.15
CA ILE A 416 22.46 -13.18 -15.96
C ILE A 416 23.17 -14.26 -15.15
N PHE A 417 23.58 -15.37 -15.77
CA PHE A 417 24.22 -16.47 -15.05
C PHE A 417 25.58 -16.08 -14.47
N ASP A 418 26.38 -15.31 -15.21
CA ASP A 418 27.64 -14.76 -14.72
C ASP A 418 27.39 -13.85 -13.50
N TRP A 419 26.40 -12.97 -13.58
CA TRP A 419 26.04 -12.08 -12.47
C TRP A 419 25.52 -12.83 -11.23
N VAL A 420 24.60 -13.79 -11.40
CA VAL A 420 24.11 -14.62 -10.29
C VAL A 420 25.28 -15.37 -9.65
N SER A 421 26.18 -15.95 -10.46
CA SER A 421 27.35 -16.67 -9.93
C SER A 421 28.25 -15.82 -9.05
N LYS A 422 28.36 -14.51 -9.33
CA LYS A 422 29.17 -13.55 -8.57
C LYS A 422 28.44 -12.98 -7.35
N SER A 423 27.11 -13.01 -7.36
CA SER A 423 26.27 -12.31 -6.37
C SER A 423 25.62 -13.25 -5.35
N LEU A 424 25.80 -14.56 -5.54
CA LEU A 424 25.26 -15.63 -4.70
C LEU A 424 25.78 -15.58 -3.26
N ARG A 425 24.86 -15.86 -2.33
CA ARG A 425 25.11 -15.95 -0.89
C ARG A 425 24.39 -17.17 -0.33
N GLY A 426 25.08 -17.94 0.51
CA GLY A 426 24.51 -19.07 1.25
C GLY A 426 24.49 -18.79 2.74
N ASP A 427 23.76 -19.63 3.49
CA ASP A 427 23.74 -19.57 4.96
C ASP A 427 25.13 -19.84 5.55
N THR A 428 25.94 -20.61 4.81
CA THR A 428 27.36 -20.85 5.05
C THR A 428 28.22 -20.43 3.85
N GLU A 429 29.52 -20.17 4.09
CA GLU A 429 30.50 -19.90 3.03
C GLU A 429 30.58 -21.04 2.01
N PHE A 430 30.46 -22.29 2.48
CA PHE A 430 30.53 -23.48 1.64
C PHE A 430 29.34 -23.54 0.66
N GLU A 431 28.13 -23.30 1.16
CA GLU A 431 26.91 -23.27 0.32
C GLU A 431 26.99 -22.15 -0.72
N GLY A 432 27.44 -20.95 -0.33
CA GLY A 432 27.63 -19.84 -1.26
C GLY A 432 28.64 -20.16 -2.37
N GLN A 433 29.79 -20.76 -2.02
CA GLN A 433 30.80 -21.18 -3.00
C GLN A 433 30.26 -22.29 -3.93
N GLN A 434 29.57 -23.29 -3.38
CA GLN A 434 28.99 -24.37 -4.15
C GLN A 434 27.93 -23.86 -5.15
N GLY A 435 27.07 -22.94 -4.71
CA GLY A 435 26.13 -22.25 -5.58
C GLY A 435 26.85 -21.50 -6.72
N SER A 436 27.82 -20.63 -6.38
CA SER A 436 28.62 -19.88 -7.36
C SER A 436 29.22 -20.80 -8.44
N GLU A 437 29.86 -21.90 -8.03
CA GLU A 437 30.46 -22.85 -8.97
C GLU A 437 29.43 -23.60 -9.83
N THR A 438 28.22 -23.81 -9.30
CA THR A 438 27.12 -24.41 -10.07
C THR A 438 26.71 -23.50 -11.23
N TYR A 439 26.52 -22.20 -10.96
CA TYR A 439 26.15 -21.21 -11.98
C TYR A 439 27.26 -20.97 -13.01
N LYS A 440 28.53 -20.91 -12.58
CA LYS A 440 29.68 -20.84 -13.51
C LYS A 440 29.76 -22.06 -14.45
N LYS A 441 29.40 -23.24 -13.97
CA LYS A 441 29.34 -24.46 -14.78
C LYS A 441 28.15 -24.47 -15.73
N LEU A 442 27.00 -23.92 -15.33
CA LEU A 442 25.83 -23.80 -16.21
C LEU A 442 26.15 -23.00 -17.48
N VAL A 443 26.86 -21.87 -17.36
CA VAL A 443 27.32 -21.08 -18.53
C VAL A 443 28.10 -21.93 -19.55
N LYS A 444 28.92 -22.87 -19.07
CA LYS A 444 29.73 -23.76 -19.92
C LYS A 444 28.95 -24.96 -20.46
N VAL A 445 27.88 -25.37 -19.79
CA VAL A 445 27.04 -26.52 -20.18
C VAL A 445 25.98 -26.14 -21.20
N ILE A 446 25.57 -24.87 -21.24
CA ILE A 446 24.55 -24.38 -22.17
C ILE A 446 25.07 -24.35 -23.62
N ASP A 447 26.37 -24.12 -23.83
CA ASP A 447 27.00 -23.95 -25.15
C ASP A 447 28.33 -24.72 -25.15
N GLN A 448 28.28 -26.05 -24.99
CA GLN A 448 29.45 -26.89 -24.72
C GLN A 448 30.41 -26.94 -25.91
N ASN A 449 29.86 -26.90 -27.11
CA ASN A 449 30.61 -26.86 -28.35
C ASN A 449 31.07 -25.43 -28.72
N ASN A 450 30.60 -24.41 -28.00
CA ASN A 450 30.92 -22.99 -28.20
C ASN A 450 30.70 -22.54 -29.66
N ASP A 451 29.69 -23.09 -30.32
CA ASP A 451 29.33 -22.75 -31.70
C ASP A 451 28.19 -21.72 -31.78
N GLY A 452 27.66 -21.30 -30.63
CA GLY A 452 26.58 -20.33 -30.52
C GLY A 452 25.21 -20.86 -30.97
N ASN A 453 25.07 -22.17 -31.16
CA ASN A 453 23.83 -22.85 -31.53
C ASN A 453 23.61 -24.07 -30.60
N LEU A 454 22.39 -24.23 -30.09
CA LEU A 454 22.10 -25.43 -29.31
C LEU A 454 21.89 -26.64 -30.21
N SER A 455 22.72 -27.67 -30.04
CA SER A 455 22.35 -29.01 -30.47
C SER A 455 21.10 -29.49 -29.73
N GLN A 456 20.41 -30.50 -30.26
CA GLN A 456 19.24 -31.09 -29.60
C GLN A 456 19.54 -31.58 -28.15
N TYR A 457 20.79 -31.94 -27.87
CA TYR A 457 21.25 -32.36 -26.55
C TYR A 457 21.49 -31.17 -25.59
N GLU A 458 22.06 -30.07 -26.07
CA GLU A 458 22.24 -28.85 -25.28
C GLU A 458 20.90 -28.16 -24.99
N LEU A 459 19.95 -28.24 -25.94
CA LEU A 459 18.55 -27.82 -25.76
C LEU A 459 17.86 -28.52 -24.59
N ALA A 460 17.99 -29.84 -24.49
CA ALA A 460 17.39 -30.62 -23.39
C ALA A 460 18.05 -30.30 -22.04
N ALA A 461 19.35 -29.97 -22.02
CA ALA A 461 20.04 -29.52 -20.82
C ALA A 461 19.64 -28.09 -20.42
N PHE A 462 19.40 -27.22 -21.39
CA PHE A 462 18.97 -25.83 -21.22
C PHE A 462 17.56 -25.74 -20.59
N GLU A 463 16.59 -26.45 -21.16
CA GLU A 463 15.17 -26.39 -20.76
C GLU A 463 14.96 -26.72 -19.27
N LYS A 464 15.61 -27.78 -18.78
CA LYS A 464 15.46 -28.18 -17.38
C LYS A 464 16.26 -27.28 -16.44
N ARG A 465 17.51 -26.97 -16.78
CA ARG A 465 18.43 -26.36 -15.81
C ARG A 465 18.23 -24.87 -15.66
N ILE A 466 17.93 -24.12 -16.72
CA ILE A 466 17.85 -22.65 -16.64
C ILE A 466 16.62 -22.21 -15.87
N PHE A 467 15.45 -22.75 -16.20
CA PHE A 467 14.23 -22.44 -15.49
C PHE A 467 14.32 -22.87 -14.01
N GLU A 468 14.76 -24.10 -13.72
CA GLU A 468 14.91 -24.60 -12.34
C GLU A 468 15.92 -23.79 -11.53
N ASN A 469 17.02 -23.30 -12.14
CA ASN A 469 18.03 -22.53 -11.43
C ASN A 469 17.61 -21.07 -11.23
N LEU A 470 17.14 -20.36 -12.26
CA LEU A 470 16.69 -18.96 -12.11
C LEU A 470 15.56 -18.83 -11.08
N HIS A 471 14.76 -19.88 -10.89
CA HIS A 471 13.64 -19.91 -9.95
C HIS A 471 13.88 -20.86 -8.77
N SER A 472 15.13 -21.29 -8.51
CA SER A 472 15.42 -22.18 -7.38
C SER A 472 15.13 -21.47 -6.06
N GLY A 473 14.50 -22.16 -5.11
CA GLY A 473 14.36 -21.66 -3.74
C GLY A 473 15.65 -21.70 -2.93
N GLU A 474 16.75 -22.12 -3.55
CA GLU A 474 18.06 -22.29 -2.92
C GLU A 474 18.89 -21.01 -3.05
N ASN A 475 19.60 -20.66 -1.97
CA ASN A 475 20.35 -19.42 -1.85
C ASN A 475 19.45 -18.18 -2.08
N ASN A 476 20.04 -17.00 -2.20
CA ASN A 476 19.34 -15.76 -2.48
C ASN A 476 18.98 -15.54 -3.98
N VAL A 477 18.96 -16.59 -4.82
CA VAL A 477 18.79 -16.46 -6.27
C VAL A 477 17.50 -15.75 -6.67
N PRO A 478 16.31 -16.12 -6.13
CA PRO A 478 15.08 -15.45 -6.55
C PRO A 478 15.13 -13.94 -6.33
N ASP A 479 15.73 -13.50 -5.22
CA ASP A 479 15.82 -12.08 -4.87
C ASP A 479 16.76 -11.35 -5.82
N LEU A 480 17.88 -11.99 -6.19
CA LEU A 480 18.80 -11.47 -7.20
C LEU A 480 18.09 -11.32 -8.55
N VAL A 481 17.43 -12.37 -9.03
CA VAL A 481 16.76 -12.42 -10.34
C VAL A 481 15.67 -11.35 -10.46
N ARG A 482 14.90 -11.10 -9.39
CA ARG A 482 13.86 -10.04 -9.38
C ARG A 482 14.41 -8.60 -9.41
N ARG A 483 15.72 -8.41 -9.14
CA ARG A 483 16.38 -7.10 -9.17
C ARG A 483 17.15 -6.82 -10.47
N LEU A 484 17.10 -7.76 -11.42
CA LEU A 484 17.55 -7.52 -12.78
C LEU A 484 16.61 -6.53 -13.47
N ILE A 485 17.18 -5.56 -14.19
CA ILE A 485 16.48 -4.64 -15.08
C ILE A 485 17.05 -4.86 -16.47
N VAL A 486 16.27 -5.44 -17.37
CA VAL A 486 16.78 -5.92 -18.67
C VAL A 486 16.25 -5.03 -19.78
N LYS A 487 17.14 -4.52 -20.63
CA LYS A 487 16.76 -3.85 -21.86
C LYS A 487 16.64 -4.88 -22.96
N HIS A 488 15.43 -5.12 -23.44
CA HIS A 488 15.16 -6.17 -24.42
C HIS A 488 14.00 -5.76 -25.34
N ASP A 489 13.97 -6.34 -26.54
CA ASP A 489 12.79 -6.23 -27.39
C ASP A 489 11.56 -6.80 -26.65
N SER A 490 10.37 -6.25 -26.89
CA SER A 490 9.15 -6.71 -26.22
C SER A 490 8.36 -7.66 -27.12
N GLU A 491 7.78 -8.70 -26.51
CA GLU A 491 6.92 -9.65 -27.20
C GLU A 491 5.64 -9.02 -27.75
N TRP A 492 5.29 -7.82 -27.28
CA TRP A 492 4.10 -7.10 -27.72
C TRP A 492 4.31 -6.24 -28.98
N PHE A 493 5.52 -6.27 -29.54
CA PHE A 493 5.85 -5.55 -30.78
C PHE A 493 5.81 -6.47 -32.02
N GLY A 494 5.09 -6.01 -33.04
CA GLY A 494 4.97 -6.69 -34.33
C GLY A 494 3.90 -7.78 -34.35
N ASP A 495 3.10 -7.80 -35.42
CA ASP A 495 2.11 -8.85 -35.68
C ASP A 495 2.78 -10.12 -36.23
N SER A 496 1.98 -11.15 -36.56
CA SER A 496 2.51 -12.42 -37.09
C SER A 496 3.31 -12.28 -38.39
N LYS A 497 3.17 -11.16 -39.13
CA LYS A 497 3.90 -10.88 -40.37
C LYS A 497 5.24 -10.19 -40.12
N HIS A 498 5.44 -9.65 -38.93
CA HIS A 498 6.69 -9.00 -38.56
C HIS A 498 7.86 -9.99 -38.57
N LYS A 499 9.02 -9.54 -39.07
CA LYS A 499 10.22 -10.40 -39.23
C LYS A 499 10.63 -11.12 -37.94
N HIS A 500 10.43 -10.46 -36.79
CA HIS A 500 10.73 -11.00 -35.45
C HIS A 500 10.11 -12.37 -35.19
N TRP A 501 8.93 -12.62 -35.74
CA TRP A 501 8.14 -13.81 -35.45
C TRP A 501 8.21 -14.86 -36.56
N GLN A 502 8.74 -14.52 -37.73
CA GLN A 502 8.71 -15.40 -38.90
C GLN A 502 9.47 -16.71 -38.68
N SER A 503 10.62 -16.67 -38.01
CA SER A 503 11.40 -17.87 -37.64
C SER A 503 10.59 -18.85 -36.80
N PHE A 504 9.86 -18.34 -35.81
CA PHE A 504 9.01 -19.13 -34.92
C PHE A 504 7.71 -19.61 -35.60
N LEU A 505 7.00 -18.71 -36.31
CA LEU A 505 5.67 -18.96 -36.87
C LEU A 505 5.66 -19.70 -38.22
N ASN A 506 6.82 -19.85 -38.85
CA ASN A 506 6.99 -20.67 -40.06
C ASN A 506 7.59 -22.05 -39.74
N ASN A 507 7.66 -22.43 -38.47
CA ASN A 507 8.14 -23.74 -38.08
C ASN A 507 7.05 -24.81 -38.30
N ASP A 508 7.33 -25.79 -39.16
CA ASP A 508 6.41 -26.88 -39.50
C ASP A 508 6.34 -28.00 -38.45
N SER A 509 7.01 -27.86 -37.30
CA SER A 509 7.01 -28.88 -36.23
C SER A 509 5.63 -29.08 -35.59
N TYR A 510 4.74 -28.09 -35.66
CA TYR A 510 3.41 -28.13 -35.03
C TYR A 510 2.33 -27.45 -35.89
N PRO A 511 1.97 -28.03 -37.05
CA PRO A 511 1.13 -27.37 -38.05
C PRO A 511 -0.28 -27.04 -37.52
N GLU A 512 -0.81 -27.84 -36.60
CA GLU A 512 -2.13 -27.63 -35.98
C GLU A 512 -2.18 -26.39 -35.08
N MET A 513 -1.06 -26.00 -34.47
CA MET A 513 -0.97 -24.83 -33.57
C MET A 513 -0.75 -23.52 -34.32
N MET A 514 -0.19 -23.55 -35.53
CA MET A 514 0.22 -22.33 -36.24
C MET A 514 -0.93 -21.36 -36.56
N PRO A 515 -2.14 -21.81 -36.97
CA PRO A 515 -3.27 -20.90 -37.15
C PRO A 515 -3.65 -20.16 -35.86
N TYR A 516 -3.65 -20.87 -34.73
CA TYR A 516 -3.89 -20.29 -33.42
C TYR A 516 -2.81 -19.25 -33.06
N LEU A 517 -1.53 -19.63 -33.13
CA LEU A 517 -0.41 -18.77 -32.73
C LEU A 517 -0.32 -17.50 -33.58
N LYS A 518 -0.55 -17.60 -34.89
CA LYS A 518 -0.56 -16.44 -35.80
C LYS A 518 -1.67 -15.47 -35.44
N LYS A 519 -2.90 -15.97 -35.27
CA LYS A 519 -4.03 -15.13 -34.90
C LYS A 519 -3.87 -14.53 -33.50
N TRP A 520 -3.42 -15.32 -32.53
CA TRP A 520 -3.15 -14.83 -31.17
C TRP A 520 -2.10 -13.71 -31.21
N ARG A 521 -1.01 -13.86 -31.97
CA ARG A 521 0.01 -12.81 -32.09
C ARG A 521 -0.55 -11.53 -32.71
N ASP A 522 -1.33 -11.65 -33.80
CA ASP A 522 -1.99 -10.50 -34.43
C ASP A 522 -2.91 -9.77 -33.44
N ASP A 523 -3.68 -10.53 -32.65
CA ASP A 523 -4.62 -9.99 -31.67
C ASP A 523 -3.93 -9.38 -30.44
N MET A 524 -2.68 -9.75 -30.13
CA MET A 524 -1.91 -9.26 -28.96
C MET A 524 -0.97 -8.09 -29.28
N ALA A 525 -0.58 -7.90 -30.54
CA ALA A 525 0.31 -6.81 -30.93
C ALA A 525 -0.36 -5.46 -30.66
N TRP A 526 0.31 -4.57 -29.93
CA TRP A 526 -0.19 -3.22 -29.61
C TRP A 526 0.88 -2.13 -29.66
N MET A 527 2.15 -2.47 -29.41
CA MET A 527 3.22 -1.47 -29.26
C MET A 527 3.45 -0.62 -30.50
N SER A 528 3.22 -1.16 -31.70
CA SER A 528 3.34 -0.42 -32.97
C SER A 528 2.32 0.71 -33.10
N GLU A 529 1.24 0.68 -32.32
CA GLU A 529 0.15 1.67 -32.36
C GLU A 529 0.30 2.78 -31.31
N VAL A 530 1.25 2.64 -30.36
CA VAL A 530 1.46 3.60 -29.27
C VAL A 530 2.72 4.45 -29.53
N PRO A 531 2.64 5.80 -29.52
CA PRO A 531 3.72 6.70 -29.94
C PRO A 531 5.08 6.44 -29.30
N GLU A 532 5.11 6.07 -28.04
CA GLU A 532 6.32 5.84 -27.25
C GLU A 532 7.03 4.53 -27.62
N PHE A 533 6.28 3.53 -28.11
CA PHE A 533 6.79 2.19 -28.40
C PHE A 533 6.88 1.88 -29.90
N LYS A 534 6.26 2.71 -30.76
CA LYS A 534 6.11 2.43 -32.20
C LYS A 534 7.42 2.20 -32.97
N SER A 535 8.56 2.62 -32.43
CA SER A 535 9.86 2.37 -33.09
C SER A 535 10.31 0.92 -33.00
N GLY A 536 9.73 0.11 -32.11
CA GLY A 536 10.13 -1.28 -31.90
C GLY A 536 11.54 -1.45 -31.38
N LYS A 537 12.05 -0.45 -30.65
CA LYS A 537 13.37 -0.53 -30.04
C LYS A 537 13.27 -1.27 -28.70
N PRO A 538 14.37 -1.89 -28.24
CA PRO A 538 14.43 -2.48 -26.91
C PRO A 538 14.01 -1.49 -25.83
N VAL A 539 13.19 -1.97 -24.90
CA VAL A 539 12.72 -1.22 -23.73
C VAL A 539 13.27 -1.84 -22.46
N TRP A 540 13.32 -1.08 -21.38
CA TRP A 540 13.66 -1.62 -20.07
C TRP A 540 12.47 -2.36 -19.49
N HIS A 541 12.72 -3.54 -18.94
CA HIS A 541 11.76 -4.39 -18.25
C HIS A 541 12.13 -4.50 -16.78
N PHE A 542 11.13 -4.55 -15.91
CA PHE A 542 11.30 -4.63 -14.46
C PHE A 542 10.41 -5.70 -13.87
N HIS A 543 10.87 -6.41 -12.84
CA HIS A 543 9.98 -7.25 -12.06
C HIS A 543 8.87 -6.38 -11.43
N PRO A 544 7.59 -6.58 -11.78
CA PRO A 544 6.53 -5.61 -11.47
C PRO A 544 6.33 -5.33 -9.98
N VAL A 545 6.51 -6.34 -9.13
CA VAL A 545 6.26 -6.21 -7.68
C VAL A 545 7.52 -5.76 -6.91
N GLU A 546 8.66 -6.45 -7.07
CA GLU A 546 9.93 -6.10 -6.41
C GLU A 546 10.36 -4.66 -6.70
N PHE A 547 10.37 -4.23 -7.97
CA PHE A 547 10.81 -2.88 -8.33
C PHE A 547 9.89 -1.79 -7.76
N LEU A 548 8.57 -1.96 -7.91
CA LEU A 548 7.59 -0.98 -7.46
C LEU A 548 7.42 -0.96 -5.94
N ASP A 549 7.76 -2.05 -5.24
CA ASP A 549 7.92 -2.01 -3.79
C ASP A 549 9.05 -1.05 -3.42
N TYR A 550 10.24 -1.20 -4.02
CA TYR A 550 11.43 -0.41 -3.69
C TYR A 550 11.28 1.10 -3.93
N ILE A 551 10.58 1.50 -4.99
CA ILE A 551 10.32 2.92 -5.30
C ILE A 551 9.01 3.46 -4.70
N SER A 552 8.26 2.62 -3.97
CA SER A 552 7.06 3.01 -3.23
C SER A 552 7.38 4.06 -2.17
N SER A 553 6.56 5.11 -2.06
CA SER A 553 6.52 5.91 -0.85
C SER A 553 5.84 5.10 0.24
N THR A 554 6.66 4.42 1.04
CA THR A 554 6.26 3.83 2.31
C THR A 554 6.44 4.82 3.47
N ASP A 555 6.96 6.02 3.19
CA ASP A 555 6.74 7.16 4.06
C ASP A 555 5.21 7.34 4.11
N GLY A 556 4.61 6.99 5.25
CA GLY A 556 3.23 7.35 5.49
C GLY A 556 3.01 8.85 5.33
N PRO A 557 1.79 9.34 5.56
CA PRO A 557 1.42 10.71 5.19
C PRO A 557 2.17 11.80 6.00
N ILE A 558 3.05 11.42 6.94
CA ILE A 558 3.85 12.32 7.77
C ILE A 558 5.32 12.21 7.35
N THR A 559 5.96 13.33 7.01
CA THR A 559 7.40 13.37 6.69
C THR A 559 8.24 13.82 7.88
N ILE A 560 9.55 13.54 7.84
CA ILE A 560 10.47 14.03 8.89
C ILE A 560 10.44 15.55 9.04
N ASN A 561 10.26 16.29 7.94
CA ASN A 561 10.18 17.75 7.96
C ASN A 561 8.92 18.24 8.69
N MET A 562 7.80 17.53 8.57
CA MET A 562 6.58 17.84 9.33
C MET A 562 6.79 17.62 10.83
N VAL A 563 7.40 16.50 11.23
CA VAL A 563 7.67 16.20 12.65
C VAL A 563 8.69 17.20 13.23
N LEU A 564 9.75 17.51 12.49
CA LEU A 564 10.72 18.55 12.88
C LEU A 564 10.06 19.92 13.01
N ALA A 565 9.22 20.32 12.06
CA ALA A 565 8.48 21.57 12.11
C ALA A 565 7.57 21.64 13.34
N ALA A 566 6.84 20.56 13.62
CA ALA A 566 6.02 20.40 14.81
C ALA A 566 6.84 20.43 16.10
N ASN A 567 8.11 20.01 16.06
CA ASN A 567 9.04 20.08 17.19
C ASN A 567 9.90 21.35 17.22
N LEU A 568 9.55 22.38 16.44
CA LEU A 568 10.27 23.65 16.31
C LEU A 568 11.74 23.52 15.84
N GLY A 569 12.06 22.45 15.12
CA GLY A 569 13.40 22.11 14.66
C GLY A 569 14.31 21.52 15.74
N MET A 570 13.77 21.23 16.92
CA MET A 570 14.53 20.69 18.04
C MET A 570 14.62 19.16 17.98
N ASN A 571 15.67 18.63 18.60
CA ASN A 571 15.86 17.21 18.90
C ASN A 571 15.55 16.27 17.72
N LYS A 572 16.28 16.46 16.61
CA LYS A 572 16.12 15.67 15.38
C LYS A 572 16.14 14.17 15.62
N ASN A 573 16.99 13.69 16.52
CA ASN A 573 17.04 12.27 16.88
C ASN A 573 15.69 11.75 17.39
N GLN A 574 14.99 12.51 18.24
CA GLN A 574 13.65 12.13 18.70
C GLN A 574 12.66 12.09 17.53
N CYS A 575 12.71 13.08 16.64
CA CYS A 575 11.84 13.14 15.46
C CYS A 575 12.08 11.94 14.53
N ASP A 576 13.34 11.54 14.34
CA ASP A 576 13.71 10.35 13.55
C ASP A 576 13.20 9.05 14.21
N ILE A 577 13.26 8.95 15.55
CA ILE A 577 12.76 7.77 16.29
C ILE A 577 11.24 7.63 16.12
N VAL A 578 10.47 8.72 16.22
CA VAL A 578 8.99 8.63 16.23
C VAL A 578 8.38 8.50 14.84
N LEU A 579 9.08 8.93 13.80
CA LEU A 579 8.55 9.00 12.44
C LEU A 579 8.00 7.66 11.92
N PRO A 580 8.70 6.51 12.06
CA PRO A 580 8.17 5.22 11.61
C PRO A 580 6.84 4.87 12.30
N TYR A 581 6.74 5.11 13.61
CA TYR A 581 5.52 4.86 14.38
C TYR A 581 4.40 5.84 14.02
N MET A 582 4.73 7.13 13.81
CA MET A 582 3.77 8.12 13.31
C MET A 582 3.12 7.66 12.01
N ASN A 583 3.92 7.17 11.08
CA ASN A 583 3.43 6.69 9.79
C ASN A 583 2.67 5.36 9.90
N LYS A 584 3.17 4.40 10.70
CA LYS A 584 2.46 3.16 11.01
C LYS A 584 1.04 3.44 11.48
N TYR A 585 0.87 4.32 12.46
CA TYR A 585 -0.43 4.57 13.06
C TYR A 585 -1.28 5.59 12.31
N ALA A 586 -0.69 6.52 11.56
CA ALA A 586 -1.44 7.34 10.61
C ALA A 586 -2.17 6.47 9.58
N ILE A 587 -1.53 5.41 9.08
CA ILE A 587 -2.15 4.45 8.17
C ILE A 587 -3.24 3.64 8.90
N ARG A 588 -2.92 3.02 10.06
CA ARG A 588 -3.87 2.16 10.81
C ARG A 588 -5.13 2.92 11.26
N TYR A 589 -4.98 4.18 11.68
CA TYR A 589 -6.09 5.03 12.13
C TYR A 589 -6.69 5.89 11.01
N LYS A 590 -6.19 5.74 9.77
CA LYS A 590 -6.66 6.45 8.56
C LYS A 590 -6.63 7.97 8.74
N ILE A 591 -5.51 8.51 9.21
CA ILE A 591 -5.21 9.94 9.29
C ILE A 591 -4.26 10.29 8.15
N ASN A 592 -4.83 10.75 7.03
CA ASN A 592 -4.08 11.07 5.80
C ASN A 592 -4.45 12.45 5.20
N ASP A 593 -5.33 13.20 5.87
CA ASP A 593 -5.70 14.56 5.48
C ASP A 593 -4.66 15.55 6.00
N ASP A 594 -4.11 16.38 5.11
CA ASP A 594 -3.05 17.34 5.44
C ASP A 594 -3.43 18.29 6.59
N VAL A 595 -4.68 18.77 6.60
CA VAL A 595 -5.16 19.73 7.61
C VAL A 595 -5.28 19.04 8.96
N GLU A 596 -5.84 17.83 8.97
CA GLU A 596 -5.89 16.98 10.17
C GLU A 596 -4.48 16.67 10.70
N ILE A 597 -3.53 16.34 9.82
CA ILE A 597 -2.13 16.04 10.19
C ILE A 597 -1.45 17.26 10.81
N ALA A 598 -1.63 18.45 10.23
CA ALA A 598 -1.06 19.68 10.77
C ALA A 598 -1.53 19.94 12.20
N HIS A 599 -2.84 19.79 12.45
CA HIS A 599 -3.40 19.90 13.79
C HIS A 599 -2.86 18.82 14.72
N PHE A 600 -2.92 17.56 14.32
CA PHE A 600 -2.47 16.43 15.12
C PHE A 600 -1.01 16.60 15.59
N LEU A 601 -0.09 16.84 14.64
CA LEU A 601 1.33 16.99 14.95
C LEU A 601 1.62 18.22 15.81
N SER A 602 0.93 19.33 15.57
CA SER A 602 1.13 20.56 16.36
C SER A 602 0.74 20.37 17.83
N GLN A 603 -0.34 19.62 18.09
CA GLN A 603 -0.80 19.33 19.45
C GLN A 603 0.18 18.39 20.14
N ILE A 604 0.62 17.30 19.49
CA ILE A 604 1.60 16.37 20.06
C ILE A 604 2.94 17.05 20.34
N GLY A 605 3.42 17.86 19.40
CA GLY A 605 4.65 18.63 19.56
C GLY A 605 4.62 19.53 20.78
N HIS A 606 3.46 20.13 21.07
CA HIS A 606 3.25 20.93 22.28
C HIS A 606 3.15 20.07 23.54
N GLU A 607 2.30 19.04 23.55
CA GLU A 607 2.03 18.22 24.73
C GLU A 607 3.26 17.48 25.22
N SER A 608 4.09 16.98 24.30
CA SER A 608 5.14 16.04 24.66
C SER A 608 6.47 16.23 23.95
N GLN A 609 6.56 17.14 22.98
CA GLN A 609 7.75 17.24 22.11
C GLN A 609 8.15 15.88 21.53
N PHE A 610 7.13 15.05 21.24
CA PHE A 610 7.26 13.68 20.74
C PHE A 610 7.99 12.72 21.68
N LYS A 611 7.94 12.95 22.99
CA LYS A 611 8.49 12.03 24.01
C LYS A 611 7.38 11.30 24.76
N PRO A 612 7.60 10.05 25.19
CA PRO A 612 6.71 9.41 26.14
C PRO A 612 6.73 10.21 27.44
N LEU A 613 5.56 10.59 27.95
CA LEU A 613 5.43 11.26 29.23
C LEU A 613 4.74 10.35 30.23
N GLU A 614 5.09 10.54 31.49
CA GLU A 614 4.40 9.95 32.63
C GLU A 614 4.18 11.03 33.70
N GLU A 615 3.00 11.04 34.29
CA GLU A 615 2.68 11.97 35.38
C GLU A 615 3.44 11.64 36.66
N GLY A 616 4.29 12.55 37.13
CA GLY A 616 5.13 12.32 38.32
C GLY A 616 4.42 12.39 39.67
N LEU A 617 3.29 13.11 39.78
CA LEU A 617 2.44 13.23 40.98
C LEU A 617 3.17 13.59 42.31
N SER A 618 4.40 14.11 42.25
CA SER A 618 5.16 14.50 43.45
C SER A 618 5.03 16.00 43.71
N TYR A 619 4.02 16.38 44.48
CA TYR A 619 3.71 17.78 44.76
C TYR A 619 4.06 18.17 46.20
N SER A 620 4.54 19.41 46.42
CA SER A 620 4.58 19.99 47.76
C SER A 620 3.16 20.16 48.31
N ALA A 621 3.03 20.27 49.63
CA ALA A 621 1.75 20.48 50.31
C ALA A 621 0.86 21.53 49.63
N LYS A 622 1.45 22.72 49.44
CA LYS A 622 0.80 23.87 48.79
C LYS A 622 0.35 23.58 47.36
N ARG A 623 1.27 23.05 46.53
CA ARG A 623 0.97 22.77 45.11
C ARG A 623 -0.09 21.68 44.95
N MET A 624 -0.05 20.63 45.78
CA MET A 624 -1.07 19.58 45.80
C MET A 624 -2.48 20.17 46.05
N ARG A 625 -2.60 21.11 46.99
CA ARG A 625 -3.85 21.79 47.33
C ARG A 625 -4.33 22.70 46.20
N GLU A 626 -3.40 23.45 45.61
CA GLU A 626 -3.67 24.33 44.47
C GLU A 626 -4.25 23.56 43.28
N PHE A 627 -3.60 22.45 42.88
CA PHE A 627 -3.97 21.71 41.67
C PHE A 627 -5.16 20.78 41.86
N PHE A 628 -5.29 20.12 43.01
CA PHE A 628 -6.28 19.05 43.20
C PHE A 628 -7.29 19.33 44.33
N GLY A 629 -7.04 20.34 45.16
CA GLY A 629 -7.74 20.51 46.42
C GLY A 629 -9.07 21.24 46.32
N CYS A 630 -9.24 22.15 45.36
CA CYS A 630 -10.37 23.08 45.34
C CYS A 630 -11.44 22.75 44.31
N LYS A 631 -12.70 23.05 44.65
CA LYS A 631 -13.81 23.01 43.68
C LYS A 631 -13.54 24.04 42.59
N GLU A 632 -13.80 23.64 41.34
CA GLU A 632 -13.53 24.43 40.12
C GLU A 632 -12.10 25.01 40.01
N GLY A 633 -11.13 24.45 40.74
CA GLY A 633 -9.74 24.92 40.74
C GLY A 633 -9.51 26.32 41.33
N LYS A 634 -10.45 26.86 42.12
CA LYS A 634 -10.31 28.21 42.70
C LYS A 634 -9.56 28.18 44.03
N TYR A 635 -8.23 28.21 43.94
CA TYR A 635 -7.30 28.26 45.07
C TYR A 635 -6.83 29.71 45.36
N ASP A 636 -6.72 30.07 46.63
CA ASP A 636 -6.19 31.34 47.12
C ASP A 636 -4.79 31.13 47.72
N ASP A 637 -3.77 31.57 46.97
CA ASP A 637 -2.37 31.38 47.31
C ASP A 637 -1.94 32.07 48.61
N SER A 638 -2.63 33.15 49.00
CA SER A 638 -2.31 33.95 50.19
C SER A 638 -2.78 33.29 51.49
N ARG A 639 -3.85 32.50 51.41
CA ARG A 639 -4.47 31.83 52.55
C ARG A 639 -4.20 30.33 52.61
N ASP A 640 -3.61 29.77 51.54
CA ASP A 640 -3.51 28.32 51.33
C ASP A 640 -4.87 27.62 51.50
N GLU A 641 -5.89 28.17 50.83
CA GLU A 641 -7.28 27.77 51.01
C GLU A 641 -8.11 27.91 49.72
N CYS A 642 -9.24 27.19 49.64
CA CYS A 642 -10.15 27.26 48.51
C CYS A 642 -11.16 28.41 48.62
N VAL A 643 -11.33 29.17 47.54
CA VAL A 643 -12.28 30.30 47.48
C VAL A 643 -13.73 29.83 47.56
N ILE A 644 -14.05 28.71 46.91
CA ILE A 644 -15.42 28.17 46.81
C ILE A 644 -15.56 26.80 47.49
N GLY A 645 -14.66 26.51 48.44
CA GLY A 645 -14.64 25.29 49.23
C GLY A 645 -13.75 24.17 48.65
N ARG A 646 -13.36 23.27 49.55
CA ARG A 646 -12.46 22.16 49.25
C ARG A 646 -13.22 21.04 48.54
N LEU A 647 -12.62 20.52 47.47
CA LEU A 647 -13.02 19.31 46.76
C LEU A 647 -12.44 18.06 47.44
N ARG A 648 -11.25 18.18 48.03
CA ARG A 648 -10.48 17.07 48.63
C ARG A 648 -9.91 17.44 49.99
N GLU A 649 -10.74 17.33 51.02
CA GLU A 649 -10.39 17.71 52.41
C GLU A 649 -9.15 17.01 52.97
N LYS A 650 -8.86 15.78 52.53
CA LYS A 650 -7.70 15.04 53.04
C LYS A 650 -6.35 15.70 52.68
N LEU A 651 -6.30 16.57 51.66
CA LEU A 651 -5.07 17.29 51.30
C LEU A 651 -4.67 18.37 52.33
N TRP A 652 -5.61 18.82 53.17
CA TRP A 652 -5.31 19.70 54.31
C TRP A 652 -5.12 18.92 55.61
N THR A 653 -5.95 17.90 55.85
CA THR A 653 -5.97 17.17 57.13
C THR A 653 -4.90 16.09 57.24
N HIS A 654 -4.39 15.56 56.11
CA HIS A 654 -3.41 14.47 56.05
C HIS A 654 -2.23 14.83 55.15
N GLU A 655 -1.72 16.05 55.28
CA GLU A 655 -0.70 16.63 54.41
C GLU A 655 0.53 15.73 54.19
N THR A 656 1.14 15.23 55.26
CA THR A 656 2.38 14.44 55.21
C THR A 656 2.19 13.07 54.54
N TYR A 657 0.96 12.59 54.43
CA TYR A 657 0.65 11.33 53.77
C TYR A 657 0.62 11.46 52.23
N TYR A 658 0.24 12.63 51.71
CA TYR A 658 0.09 12.88 50.27
C TYR A 658 1.19 13.76 49.67
N ALA A 659 1.73 14.70 50.44
CA ALA A 659 2.78 15.59 49.97
C ALA A 659 4.05 14.79 49.63
N ARG A 660 4.60 15.03 48.43
CA ARG A 660 5.75 14.31 47.86
C ARG A 660 5.59 12.79 47.89
N ASN A 661 4.35 12.29 47.85
CA ASN A 661 4.04 10.87 47.76
C ASN A 661 3.13 10.61 46.54
N PRO A 662 3.73 10.33 45.36
CA PRO A 662 3.00 10.12 44.12
C PRO A 662 1.92 9.04 44.20
N VAL A 663 2.23 7.93 44.87
CA VAL A 663 1.33 6.76 44.99
C VAL A 663 0.08 7.15 45.75
N ASN A 664 0.24 7.69 46.96
CA ASN A 664 -0.89 8.08 47.80
C ASN A 664 -1.70 9.21 47.16
N LEU A 665 -1.02 10.22 46.60
CA LEU A 665 -1.70 11.34 45.96
C LEU A 665 -2.50 10.88 44.75
N GLY A 666 -1.89 10.11 43.84
CA GLY A 666 -2.53 9.55 42.64
C GLY A 666 -3.77 8.73 42.97
N ASN A 667 -3.63 7.83 43.95
CA ASN A 667 -4.72 7.00 44.42
C ASN A 667 -5.91 7.82 44.92
N TYR A 668 -5.67 8.94 45.62
CA TYR A 668 -6.75 9.78 46.11
C TYR A 668 -7.35 10.70 45.04
N VAL A 669 -6.53 11.34 44.21
CA VAL A 669 -7.03 12.33 43.24
C VAL A 669 -7.80 11.68 42.08
N TYR A 670 -7.47 10.43 41.75
CA TYR A 670 -8.10 9.66 40.69
C TYR A 670 -9.04 8.55 41.18
N ALA A 671 -9.28 8.41 42.49
CA ALA A 671 -10.26 7.46 43.03
C ALA A 671 -11.66 7.69 42.45
N LYS A 672 -12.35 6.58 42.12
CA LYS A 672 -13.74 6.53 41.66
C LYS A 672 -14.03 7.35 40.40
N ARG A 673 -13.01 7.53 39.54
CA ARG A 673 -13.10 8.27 38.28
C ARG A 673 -12.57 7.40 37.15
N LEU A 674 -13.15 7.51 35.95
CA LEU A 674 -12.62 6.88 34.74
C LEU A 674 -12.36 5.36 34.91
N GLY A 675 -13.28 4.67 35.60
CA GLY A 675 -13.19 3.23 35.88
C GLY A 675 -12.30 2.84 37.06
N ASN A 676 -11.61 3.78 37.69
CA ASN A 676 -10.78 3.51 38.86
C ASN A 676 -11.63 3.16 40.09
N GLY A 677 -11.15 2.23 40.92
CA GLY A 677 -11.74 1.87 42.20
C GLY A 677 -11.58 2.95 43.29
N SER A 678 -11.74 2.54 44.56
CA SER A 678 -11.48 3.40 45.71
C SER A 678 -10.01 3.83 45.79
N GLU A 679 -9.70 4.80 46.65
CA GLU A 679 -8.31 5.17 46.96
C GLU A 679 -7.47 3.93 47.35
N ASP A 680 -8.03 3.02 48.14
CA ASP A 680 -7.36 1.79 48.58
C ASP A 680 -7.11 0.77 47.45
N SER A 681 -7.74 0.91 46.27
CA SER A 681 -7.56 -0.06 45.18
C SER A 681 -6.21 0.07 44.49
N GLY A 682 -5.51 1.20 44.65
CA GLY A 682 -4.28 1.48 43.93
C GLY A 682 -4.47 1.87 42.46
N ASP A 683 -5.70 1.84 41.94
CA ASP A 683 -5.98 2.10 40.52
C ASP A 683 -5.62 3.54 40.13
N GLY A 684 -5.80 4.50 41.05
CA GLY A 684 -5.57 5.91 40.75
C GLY A 684 -4.12 6.21 40.36
N TYR A 685 -3.15 5.66 41.09
CA TYR A 685 -1.74 5.76 40.70
C TYR A 685 -1.38 4.81 39.56
N LYS A 686 -1.92 3.59 39.56
CA LYS A 686 -1.62 2.59 38.51
C LYS A 686 -1.96 3.12 37.11
N TYR A 687 -3.12 3.77 36.96
CA TYR A 687 -3.63 4.34 35.71
C TYR A 687 -3.49 5.87 35.64
N ARG A 688 -2.42 6.42 36.24
CA ARG A 688 -2.00 7.82 36.08
C ARG A 688 -1.68 8.14 34.61
N GLY A 689 -1.64 9.43 34.27
CA GLY A 689 -1.45 9.88 32.89
C GLY A 689 -0.13 9.40 32.27
N ARG A 690 -0.21 8.71 31.12
CA ARG A 690 0.96 8.30 30.31
C ARG A 690 0.78 8.52 28.81
N GLY A 691 1.86 8.45 28.04
CA GLY A 691 1.87 8.58 26.58
C GLY A 691 2.07 10.02 26.10
N MET A 692 1.95 10.26 24.79
CA MET A 692 2.21 11.58 24.19
C MET A 692 1.07 12.60 24.37
N ILE A 693 -0.15 12.11 24.57
CA ILE A 693 -1.33 12.91 24.96
C ILE A 693 -1.97 12.16 26.14
N GLN A 694 -1.56 12.52 27.36
CA GLN A 694 -1.78 11.78 28.62
C GLN A 694 -3.09 10.96 28.70
N LEU A 695 -2.98 9.65 28.50
CA LEU A 695 -4.07 8.69 28.72
C LEU A 695 -4.18 8.37 30.21
N THR A 696 -5.36 8.59 30.81
CA THR A 696 -5.55 8.48 32.28
C THR A 696 -6.81 7.67 32.61
N GLY A 697 -6.74 6.78 33.60
CA GLY A 697 -7.88 6.03 34.14
C GLY A 697 -8.11 4.66 33.50
N LYS A 698 -8.52 3.69 34.32
CA LYS A 698 -8.66 2.28 33.96
C LYS A 698 -9.54 2.02 32.73
N ASP A 699 -10.65 2.75 32.60
CA ASP A 699 -11.53 2.60 31.44
C ASP A 699 -10.81 2.96 30.13
N ASN A 700 -10.05 4.06 30.11
CA ASN A 700 -9.30 4.49 28.93
C ASN A 700 -8.19 3.50 28.56
N TYR A 701 -7.49 2.94 29.55
CA TYR A 701 -6.49 1.89 29.33
C TYR A 701 -7.12 0.60 28.76
N ARG A 702 -8.32 0.23 29.24
CA ARG A 702 -9.08 -0.92 28.71
C ARG A 702 -9.53 -0.66 27.27
N ASP A 703 -10.08 0.50 26.99
CA ASP A 703 -10.60 0.83 25.66
C ASP A 703 -9.45 0.93 24.65
N PHE A 704 -8.29 1.47 25.06
CA PHE A 704 -7.07 1.45 24.26
C PHE A 704 -6.59 0.02 23.97
N THR A 705 -6.60 -0.86 24.98
CA THR A 705 -6.26 -2.29 24.80
C THR A 705 -7.13 -2.95 23.73
N ILE A 706 -8.44 -2.72 23.78
CA ILE A 706 -9.38 -3.30 22.81
C ILE A 706 -9.07 -2.79 21.40
N GLN A 707 -8.90 -1.48 21.23
CA GLN A 707 -8.67 -0.89 19.92
C GLN A 707 -7.29 -1.25 19.33
N HIS A 708 -6.25 -1.25 20.15
CA HIS A 708 -4.91 -1.69 19.74
C HIS A 708 -4.94 -3.12 19.20
N ASN A 709 -5.53 -4.06 19.94
CA ASN A 709 -5.59 -5.47 19.53
C ASN A 709 -6.47 -5.68 18.28
N ALA A 710 -7.51 -4.86 18.08
CA ALA A 710 -8.33 -4.92 16.87
C ALA A 710 -7.58 -4.41 15.63
N ASN A 711 -6.74 -3.39 15.79
CA ASN A 711 -5.97 -2.78 14.71
C ASN A 711 -4.66 -3.52 14.41
N ASN A 712 -4.11 -4.25 15.39
CA ASN A 712 -2.80 -4.90 15.35
C ASN A 712 -2.92 -6.37 15.84
N PRO A 713 -3.57 -7.27 15.09
CA PRO A 713 -3.77 -8.65 15.52
C PRO A 713 -2.46 -9.43 15.71
N ASP A 714 -1.37 -9.00 15.06
CA ASP A 714 -0.05 -9.61 15.16
C ASP A 714 0.77 -9.08 16.35
N ASP A 715 0.30 -8.04 17.05
CA ASP A 715 0.93 -7.47 18.24
C ASP A 715 -0.11 -7.32 19.35
N MET A 716 -0.55 -8.42 19.95
CA MET A 716 -1.51 -8.35 21.04
C MET A 716 -0.86 -7.87 22.34
N ARG A 717 -1.46 -6.86 22.99
CA ARG A 717 -1.01 -6.28 24.26
C ARG A 717 -2.15 -6.15 25.27
N ASP A 718 -1.78 -6.00 26.54
CA ASP A 718 -2.69 -5.73 27.66
C ASP A 718 -2.17 -4.55 28.49
N PHE A 719 -2.69 -3.37 28.19
CA PHE A 719 -2.30 -2.13 28.87
C PHE A 719 -2.99 -1.98 30.24
N VAL A 720 -4.01 -2.78 30.54
CA VAL A 720 -4.67 -2.76 31.86
C VAL A 720 -3.78 -3.44 32.91
N ASN A 721 -3.17 -4.55 32.52
CA ASN A 721 -2.24 -5.28 33.37
C ASN A 721 -0.82 -4.70 33.31
N ASN A 722 -0.40 -4.19 32.16
CA ASN A 722 0.94 -3.61 31.94
C ASN A 722 0.85 -2.14 31.49
N PRO A 723 0.43 -1.20 32.37
CA PRO A 723 0.20 0.19 31.99
C PRO A 723 1.48 0.96 31.63
N ASP A 724 2.65 0.46 32.03
CA ASP A 724 3.95 1.09 31.76
C ASP A 724 4.39 0.94 30.29
N LEU A 725 3.76 0.04 29.52
CA LEU A 725 3.94 -0.05 28.06
C LEU A 725 3.70 1.31 27.38
N LEU A 726 2.85 2.19 27.95
CA LEU A 726 2.62 3.55 27.42
C LEU A 726 3.80 4.52 27.61
N THR A 727 4.87 4.09 28.26
CA THR A 727 6.16 4.80 28.27
C THR A 727 7.10 4.34 27.17
N GLU A 728 6.80 3.23 26.50
CA GLU A 728 7.53 2.82 25.29
C GLU A 728 7.11 3.70 24.12
N ILE A 729 8.08 4.05 23.27
CA ILE A 729 7.87 5.06 22.23
C ILE A 729 6.73 4.70 21.26
N GLU A 730 6.66 3.44 20.86
CA GLU A 730 5.65 2.95 19.92
C GLU A 730 4.22 3.12 20.46
N TYR A 731 3.97 2.62 21.67
CA TYR A 731 2.64 2.68 22.27
C TYR A 731 2.29 4.08 22.79
N ALA A 732 3.29 4.87 23.19
CA ALA A 732 3.10 6.29 23.48
C ALA A 732 2.61 7.06 22.24
N VAL A 733 3.16 6.77 21.06
CA VAL A 733 2.69 7.31 19.78
C VAL A 733 1.26 6.85 19.50
N GLU A 734 0.98 5.54 19.57
CA GLU A 734 -0.34 5.02 19.24
C GLU A 734 -1.43 5.58 20.15
N SER A 735 -1.13 5.74 21.45
CA SER A 735 -2.08 6.31 22.41
C SER A 735 -2.54 7.72 22.03
N ALA A 736 -1.69 8.51 21.34
CA ALA A 736 -2.08 9.81 20.83
C ALA A 736 -3.05 9.70 19.64
N PHE A 737 -2.83 8.74 18.73
CA PHE A 737 -3.79 8.44 17.65
C PHE A 737 -5.13 7.94 18.21
N PHE A 738 -5.08 7.07 19.20
CA PHE A 738 -6.25 6.58 19.93
C PHE A 738 -7.03 7.75 20.55
N PHE A 739 -6.35 8.62 21.31
CA PHE A 739 -6.97 9.80 21.89
C PHE A 739 -7.60 10.66 20.80
N TRP A 740 -6.86 10.98 19.75
CA TRP A 740 -7.30 11.85 18.67
C TRP A 740 -8.57 11.33 17.98
N CYS A 741 -8.63 10.01 17.74
CA CYS A 741 -9.76 9.39 17.04
C CYS A 741 -11.01 9.25 17.91
N ASN A 742 -10.85 9.11 19.22
CA ASN A 742 -11.97 8.85 20.13
C ASN A 742 -12.43 10.09 20.91
N LYS A 743 -11.66 11.19 20.89
CA LYS A 743 -12.02 12.40 21.62
C LYS A 743 -13.21 13.10 20.97
N ILE A 744 -14.19 13.45 21.81
CA ILE A 744 -15.35 14.28 21.45
C ILE A 744 -15.38 15.57 22.27
N ASP A 745 -15.94 16.63 21.69
CA ASP A 745 -16.21 17.87 22.41
C ASP A 745 -17.45 17.73 23.33
N LYS A 746 -17.76 18.79 24.07
CA LYS A 746 -18.93 18.84 24.97
C LYS A 746 -20.29 18.70 24.25
N ASN A 747 -20.32 18.88 22.92
CA ASN A 747 -21.52 18.77 22.10
C ASN A 747 -21.59 17.41 21.38
N GLY A 748 -20.64 16.51 21.61
CA GLY A 748 -20.57 15.19 20.97
C GLY A 748 -19.94 15.19 19.58
N LYS A 749 -19.32 16.27 19.12
CA LYS A 749 -18.60 16.32 17.84
C LYS A 749 -17.20 15.72 17.99
N SER A 750 -16.79 14.89 17.03
CA SER A 750 -15.45 14.30 17.00
C SER A 750 -14.37 15.36 16.83
N LEU A 751 -13.25 15.21 17.55
CA LEU A 751 -12.05 16.02 17.38
C LEU A 751 -11.52 15.96 15.94
N ARG A 752 -11.65 14.81 15.26
CA ARG A 752 -11.22 14.66 13.86
C ARG A 752 -11.98 15.59 12.91
N ASP A 753 -13.31 15.66 13.06
CA ASP A 753 -14.15 16.52 12.22
C ASP A 753 -13.90 18.00 12.50
N ILE A 754 -13.58 18.33 13.77
CA ILE A 754 -13.17 19.68 14.15
C ILE A 754 -11.81 19.99 13.54
N ALA A 755 -10.83 19.10 13.61
CA ALA A 755 -9.49 19.33 13.06
C ALA A 755 -9.52 19.59 11.54
N LYS A 756 -10.37 18.87 10.79
CA LYS A 756 -10.47 19.05 9.33
C LYS A 756 -11.07 20.39 8.89
N THR A 757 -11.83 21.07 9.77
CA THR A 757 -12.64 22.24 9.37
C THR A 757 -12.48 23.46 10.28
N GLY A 758 -11.90 23.29 11.45
CA GLY A 758 -11.82 24.28 12.53
C GLY A 758 -10.46 24.94 12.64
N SER A 759 -10.39 25.92 13.54
CA SER A 759 -9.16 26.64 13.86
C SER A 759 -8.29 25.87 14.87
N VAL A 760 -7.03 26.27 15.00
CA VAL A 760 -6.13 25.75 16.07
C VAL A 760 -6.75 25.95 17.44
N LEU A 761 -7.47 27.07 17.64
CA LEU A 761 -8.15 27.36 18.89
C LEU A 761 -9.26 26.34 19.18
N ASP A 762 -10.06 25.98 18.19
CA ASP A 762 -11.14 25.00 18.35
C ASP A 762 -10.59 23.63 18.75
N VAL A 763 -9.51 23.20 18.09
CA VAL A 763 -8.80 21.94 18.41
C VAL A 763 -8.20 21.99 19.81
N THR A 764 -7.49 23.07 20.17
CA THR A 764 -6.87 23.25 21.49
C THR A 764 -7.89 23.20 22.63
N LEU A 765 -9.07 23.80 22.45
CA LEU A 765 -10.14 23.76 23.45
C LEU A 765 -10.61 22.33 23.72
N VAL A 766 -10.62 21.45 22.72
CA VAL A 766 -11.03 20.04 22.87
C VAL A 766 -9.90 19.18 23.45
N VAL A 767 -8.67 19.38 23.00
CA VAL A 767 -7.49 18.62 23.48
C VAL A 767 -7.19 18.95 24.93
N ASN A 768 -7.06 20.23 25.27
CA ASN A 768 -6.61 20.69 26.60
C ASN A 768 -7.76 21.04 27.55
N GLY A 769 -8.98 21.24 27.06
CA GLY A 769 -10.11 21.74 27.87
C GLY A 769 -10.04 23.24 28.17
N GLY A 770 -9.14 23.98 27.49
CA GLY A 770 -8.88 25.40 27.72
C GLY A 770 -7.94 25.98 26.65
N LYS A 771 -7.42 27.20 26.87
CA LYS A 771 -6.51 27.89 25.93
C LYS A 771 -5.03 27.78 26.32
N ASN A 772 -4.68 26.87 27.23
CA ASN A 772 -3.30 26.77 27.72
C ASN A 772 -2.35 26.37 26.58
N GLY A 773 -1.27 27.12 26.43
CA GLY A 773 -0.27 26.87 25.39
C GLY A 773 -0.71 27.20 23.97
N TYR A 774 -1.85 27.89 23.76
CA TYR A 774 -2.39 28.18 22.42
C TYR A 774 -1.36 28.76 21.44
N ASN A 775 -0.59 29.78 21.85
CA ASN A 775 0.39 30.43 20.95
C ASN A 775 1.48 29.46 20.45
N ASP A 776 1.96 28.56 21.31
CA ASP A 776 2.98 27.58 20.91
C ASP A 776 2.39 26.52 19.96
N ARG A 777 1.15 26.09 20.19
CA ARG A 777 0.41 25.18 19.28
C ARG A 777 0.17 25.83 17.91
N ASP A 778 -0.21 27.10 17.88
CA ASP A 778 -0.46 27.88 16.66
C ASP A 778 0.84 28.09 15.85
N GLU A 779 1.96 28.36 16.52
CA GLU A 779 3.27 28.43 15.87
C GLU A 779 3.66 27.08 15.25
N ARG A 780 3.55 25.98 16.00
CA ARG A 780 3.84 24.62 15.49
C ARG A 780 2.96 24.28 14.30
N HIS A 781 1.65 24.54 14.41
CA HIS A 781 0.70 24.31 13.31
C HIS A 781 1.09 25.08 12.05
N SER A 782 1.46 26.36 12.19
CA SER A 782 1.89 27.20 11.07
C SER A 782 3.15 26.65 10.38
N ARG A 783 4.14 26.19 11.16
CA ARG A 783 5.36 25.57 10.63
C ARG A 783 5.08 24.23 9.94
N VAL A 784 4.22 23.39 10.52
CA VAL A 784 3.83 22.10 9.90
C VAL A 784 3.07 22.35 8.60
N SER A 785 2.11 23.27 8.59
CA SER A 785 1.36 23.64 7.39
C SER A 785 2.27 24.14 6.27
N LYS A 786 3.34 24.86 6.62
CA LYS A 786 4.38 25.28 5.67
C LYS A 786 5.17 24.07 5.15
N ALA A 787 5.64 23.18 6.03
CA ALA A 787 6.37 21.98 5.64
C ALA A 787 5.54 21.03 4.75
N ILE A 788 4.22 20.95 4.95
CA ILE A 788 3.31 20.19 4.08
C ILE A 788 3.28 20.79 2.66
N LYS A 789 3.24 22.12 2.55
CA LYS A 789 3.23 22.81 1.25
C LYS A 789 4.57 22.76 0.52
N GLU A 790 5.68 22.67 1.25
CA GLU A 790 7.04 22.59 0.69
C GLU A 790 7.48 21.14 0.39
N GLY A 791 6.78 20.14 0.95
CA GLY A 791 7.05 18.71 0.76
C GLY A 791 6.11 18.02 -0.25
N LYS A 792 5.23 18.78 -0.89
CA LYS A 792 4.45 18.40 -2.07
C LYS A 792 4.96 19.21 -3.25
#